data_AF-A0A263BT13-F1
#
_entry.id   AF-A0A263BT13-F1
#
_cell.length_a   1.000
_cell.length_b   1.000
_cell.length_c   1.000
_cell.angle_alpha   90.00
_cell.angle_beta   90.00
_cell.angle_gamma   90.00
#
_symmetry.space_group_name_H-M   'P 1'
#
loop_
_entity.id
_entity.type
_entity.pdbx_description
1 polymer ?
#
loop_
_entity_poly.entity_id
_entity_poly.type
_entity_poly.pdbx_seq_one_letter_code
_entity_poly.pdbx_strand_id
1 'polypeptide(L)'
;MELFQRYKVVYENGKPTIILYLNENLTEFADELGSLKEGKKKSLQAQVQQYIKSHIPNVKAATVKVVAGTMILTTFAFDSQHKAEAGSAYNMGYLYLGSSNTMINSVDKTSGSMNEVSPSYFDINSDGSLKLSDKLSTYFIEEMHKRGIKVVPFLSNHWDREIGRAALVNRENLATEIANAINKYNLDGVNVDIENVSDIDRDAYTDLVRLLREKIPKEKLVTVAVAANPNGWSRGWHGSYDYNKLSQYSDYLMIMSYDESYYGGEPGPVASYSFVERSIQFALNEGVPAEKIVLGIAHYGRYWRSGDAIGGYGITNNQVAKMLAMYSHVTTYDEKSKSMKAIVTINQGDPTITVSGRTLAPGTYTIWYENEQSIAQKVELVDRYNIKGTGHWSLGQETPDLWVSFKEMIKEELVIMDKNMSPKQIGTALKNVNFRERPTTNSPIISTFNSGNSFIMNGEKVTADGYDWVGVQTKDGKKGYVVSDFVKEITPKEYYGTSRYDTSVKISEQGWPEGASYVILGRGDLSIDALAGSVLAKKYDSPLLLTNNTKLPESVEKEITRLQPTKIFLLGGEGAISKSVEDELIAKGYDIERIQGKSRYDTSAQIAKSIGQTKGEIILSSGNENSPDSLSVAPYAGLSQTPIILTQANKLPLEVEQYIKEGNISKVTIIGGTGAVSEQVVQRLKEIGVEVVERVSGSNRYDTSVAIAKHYKDQLNSNEVYVVSGKSFVDALSGAPLAARNKGPIILVNDNGIPNGVRSWLQTEVNGPVNFNFLGGYSIIPSEVRHSLINEKFPLQ
;
A
#
# COMPACT_ATOMS: atom_id res chain seq x y z
N MET A 1 20.63 42.03 8.37
CA MET A 1 21.78 42.28 7.48
C MET A 1 22.38 40.93 7.16
N GLU A 2 22.49 40.54 5.90
CA GLU A 2 23.02 39.22 5.55
C GLU A 2 24.50 39.10 5.93
N LEU A 3 24.86 37.97 6.56
CA LEU A 3 26.20 37.70 7.07
C LEU A 3 27.25 37.60 5.96
N PHE A 4 26.84 37.12 4.78
CA PHE A 4 27.71 36.95 3.62
C PHE A 4 27.26 37.89 2.49
N GLN A 5 28.21 38.63 1.92
CA GLN A 5 27.93 39.60 0.84
C GLN A 5 27.93 38.95 -0.54
N ARG A 6 28.68 37.86 -0.72
CA ARG A 6 28.78 37.11 -1.98
C ARG A 6 29.39 35.73 -1.74
N TYR A 7 29.23 34.84 -2.72
CA TYR A 7 29.88 33.54 -2.75
C TYR A 7 30.58 33.28 -4.09
N LYS A 8 31.51 32.32 -4.09
CA LYS A 8 32.12 31.78 -5.31
C LYS A 8 32.15 30.26 -5.22
N VAL A 9 31.75 29.56 -6.28
CA VAL A 9 31.91 28.11 -6.40
C VAL A 9 33.07 27.83 -7.34
N VAL A 10 34.05 27.07 -6.87
CA VAL A 10 35.20 26.60 -7.67
C VAL A 10 35.26 25.08 -7.61
N TYR A 11 35.73 24.44 -8.68
CA TYR A 11 35.87 22.99 -8.71
C TYR A 11 37.34 22.62 -8.58
N GLU A 12 37.69 21.97 -7.48
CA GLU A 12 39.05 21.46 -7.21
C GLU A 12 38.97 19.93 -7.25
N ASN A 13 39.71 19.29 -8.15
CA ASN A 13 39.71 17.82 -8.34
C ASN A 13 38.30 17.21 -8.54
N GLY A 14 37.45 17.90 -9.29
CA GLY A 14 36.08 17.45 -9.57
C GLY A 14 35.09 17.60 -8.40
N LYS A 15 35.50 18.17 -7.26
CA LYS A 15 34.62 18.46 -6.12
C LYS A 15 34.36 19.96 -6.01
N PRO A 16 33.12 20.39 -5.76
CA PRO A 16 32.82 21.81 -5.57
C PRO A 16 33.36 22.30 -4.22
N THR A 17 34.05 23.43 -4.24
CA THR A 17 34.48 24.21 -3.09
C THR A 17 33.73 25.55 -3.14
N ILE A 18 32.96 25.85 -2.09
CA ILE A 18 32.21 27.11 -1.95
C ILE A 18 33.02 28.06 -1.08
N ILE A 19 33.32 29.25 -1.58
CA ILE A 19 33.98 30.32 -0.85
C ILE A 19 32.93 31.38 -0.50
N LEU A 20 32.64 31.57 0.78
CA LEU A 20 31.69 32.57 1.29
C LEU A 20 32.44 33.79 1.81
N TYR A 21 32.14 34.97 1.25
CA TYR A 21 32.77 36.22 1.66
C TYR A 21 31.89 36.92 2.70
N LEU A 22 32.43 37.11 3.90
CA LEU A 22 31.79 37.90 4.94
C LEU A 22 31.62 39.34 4.47
N ASN A 23 30.52 39.97 4.90
CA ASN A 23 30.25 41.36 4.61
C ASN A 23 31.24 42.26 5.37
N GLU A 24 31.98 43.11 4.65
CA GLU A 24 33.04 43.96 5.21
C GLU A 24 32.49 45.04 6.17
N ASN A 25 31.20 45.35 6.08
CA ASN A 25 30.53 46.26 7.02
C ASN A 25 30.10 45.58 8.33
N LEU A 26 30.32 44.26 8.49
CA LEU A 26 30.16 43.53 9.75
C LEU A 26 31.49 43.36 10.51
N THR A 27 32.61 43.81 9.94
CA THR A 27 33.96 43.63 10.51
C THR A 27 34.33 44.62 11.61
N GLU A 28 33.43 45.53 11.99
CA GLU A 28 33.66 46.53 13.07
C GLU A 28 33.00 46.15 14.41
N PHE A 29 32.75 44.86 14.65
CA PHE A 29 32.46 44.36 16.01
C PHE A 29 33.40 43.20 16.37
N ALA A 30 34.70 43.50 16.32
CA ALA A 30 35.68 42.85 17.16
C ALA A 30 35.70 43.56 18.54
N ASP A 31 34.56 43.48 19.24
CA ASP A 31 34.53 43.49 20.71
C ASP A 31 34.12 42.08 21.15
N GLU A 32 34.95 41.10 20.79
CA GLU A 32 35.13 39.95 21.66
C GLU A 32 35.91 40.46 22.88
N LEU A 33 35.27 40.38 24.06
CA LEU A 33 35.80 40.37 25.43
C LEU A 33 35.12 41.39 26.37
N GLY A 34 33.84 41.20 26.67
CA GLY A 34 33.20 41.92 27.78
C GLY A 34 31.69 41.71 27.86
N SER A 35 31.27 40.82 28.75
CA SER A 35 29.91 40.57 29.30
C SER A 35 28.70 41.11 28.52
N LEU A 36 27.73 40.23 28.18
CA LEU A 36 26.28 40.39 28.46
C LEU A 36 25.43 39.23 27.86
N LYS A 37 24.66 38.59 28.76
CA LYS A 37 23.42 37.78 28.63
C LYS A 37 23.34 36.63 27.60
N GLU A 38 23.13 35.41 28.13
CA GLU A 38 22.82 34.18 27.40
C GLU A 38 21.50 34.28 26.61
N GLY A 39 21.60 34.66 25.34
CA GLY A 39 20.66 34.30 24.28
C GLY A 39 21.40 33.43 23.27
N LYS A 40 20.84 32.28 22.89
CA LYS A 40 21.45 31.30 21.96
C LYS A 40 21.93 31.97 20.67
N LYS A 41 23.23 32.28 20.57
CA LYS A 41 23.88 32.66 19.31
C LYS A 41 23.82 31.45 18.36
N LYS A 42 23.16 31.58 17.21
CA LYS A 42 23.22 30.57 16.14
C LYS A 42 24.68 30.38 15.71
N SER A 43 25.20 29.16 15.71
CA SER A 43 26.59 28.90 15.33
C SER A 43 26.88 29.39 13.90
N LEU A 44 28.08 29.90 13.64
CA LEU A 44 28.52 30.34 12.31
C LEU A 44 28.27 29.24 11.26
N GLN A 45 28.46 27.98 11.63
CA GLN A 45 28.22 26.82 10.77
C GLN A 45 26.74 26.67 10.36
N ALA A 46 25.80 26.87 11.29
CA ALA A 46 24.36 26.82 10.97
C ALA A 46 23.94 27.96 10.02
N GLN A 47 24.51 29.15 10.21
CA GLN A 47 24.25 30.30 9.34
C GLN A 47 24.83 30.09 7.93
N VAL A 48 26.02 29.50 7.83
CA VAL A 48 26.63 29.09 6.55
C VAL A 48 25.77 28.03 5.85
N GLN A 49 25.31 27.00 6.56
CA GLN A 49 24.47 25.95 5.98
C GLN A 49 23.15 26.52 5.43
N GLN A 50 22.51 27.43 6.17
CA GLN A 50 21.29 28.11 5.71
C GLN A 50 21.55 28.98 4.49
N TYR A 51 22.68 29.72 4.46
CA TYR A 51 23.06 30.55 3.32
C TYR A 51 23.34 29.72 2.06
N ILE A 52 24.04 28.59 2.18
CA ILE A 52 24.31 27.68 1.05
C ILE A 52 23.02 27.04 0.55
N LYS A 53 22.12 26.58 1.43
CA LYS A 53 20.83 25.98 1.02
C LYS A 53 19.93 26.97 0.27
N SER A 54 19.96 28.25 0.65
CA SER A 54 19.13 29.28 0.02
C SER A 54 19.72 29.84 -1.28
N HIS A 55 21.04 29.98 -1.37
CA HIS A 55 21.70 30.65 -2.50
C HIS A 55 22.40 29.68 -3.46
N ILE A 56 22.65 28.44 -3.04
CA ILE A 56 23.32 27.40 -3.82
C ILE A 56 22.61 26.03 -3.65
N PRO A 57 21.29 25.95 -3.92
CA PRO A 57 20.44 24.81 -3.51
C PRO A 57 20.82 23.46 -4.12
N ASN A 58 21.55 23.46 -5.23
CA ASN A 58 21.92 22.24 -5.97
C ASN A 58 23.24 21.60 -5.50
N VAL A 59 23.95 22.20 -4.54
CA VAL A 59 25.19 21.61 -4.02
C VAL A 59 24.85 20.54 -2.98
N LYS A 60 25.13 19.29 -3.31
CA LYS A 60 24.89 18.14 -2.42
C LYS A 60 25.97 17.97 -1.36
N ALA A 61 27.23 18.13 -1.76
CA ALA A 61 28.37 18.14 -0.85
C ALA A 61 29.44 19.07 -1.41
N ALA A 62 30.08 19.86 -0.56
CA ALA A 62 31.15 20.78 -0.94
C ALA A 62 32.09 21.06 0.22
N THR A 63 33.33 21.42 -0.07
CA THR A 63 34.20 22.07 0.92
C THR A 63 33.80 23.54 1.02
N VAL A 64 33.49 24.05 2.21
CA VAL A 64 33.13 25.46 2.40
C VAL A 64 34.29 26.20 3.06
N LYS A 65 34.73 27.29 2.45
CA LYS A 65 35.73 28.22 3.00
C LYS A 65 35.02 29.54 3.31
N VAL A 66 35.06 30.00 4.56
CA VAL A 66 34.56 31.33 4.93
C VAL A 66 35.74 32.30 4.96
N VAL A 67 35.64 33.41 4.23
CA VAL A 67 36.72 34.39 4.07
C VAL A 67 36.27 35.79 4.47
N ALA A 68 37.17 36.55 5.08
CA ALA A 68 37.05 38.00 5.29
C ALA A 68 38.23 38.68 4.59
N GLY A 69 37.95 39.55 3.63
CA GLY A 69 38.99 40.09 2.73
C GLY A 69 39.75 38.97 2.00
N THR A 70 41.06 38.87 2.24
CA THR A 70 41.94 37.83 1.67
C THR A 70 42.22 36.66 2.62
N MET A 71 41.69 36.67 3.85
CA MET A 71 41.98 35.66 4.88
C MET A 71 40.87 34.61 4.98
N ILE A 72 41.24 33.31 5.01
CA ILE A 72 40.32 32.20 5.31
C ILE A 72 40.16 32.10 6.83
N LEU A 73 38.94 32.30 7.33
CA LEU A 73 38.62 32.22 8.76
C LEU A 73 38.34 30.78 9.20
N THR A 74 37.64 30.01 8.36
CA THR A 74 37.34 28.60 8.64
C THR A 74 37.08 27.83 7.36
N THR A 75 37.34 26.52 7.42
CA THR A 75 37.03 25.58 6.36
C THR A 75 36.33 24.36 6.96
N PHE A 76 35.22 23.94 6.37
CA PHE A 76 34.53 22.71 6.79
C PHE A 76 33.79 22.06 5.63
N ALA A 77 33.52 20.76 5.75
CA ALA A 77 32.72 20.04 4.79
C ALA A 77 31.23 20.42 4.98
N PHE A 78 30.59 20.79 3.88
CA PHE A 78 29.15 20.87 3.76
C PHE A 78 28.65 19.60 3.11
N ASP A 79 27.76 18.90 3.80
CA ASP A 79 26.99 17.80 3.24
C ASP A 79 25.51 18.13 3.47
N SER A 80 24.75 18.21 2.38
CA SER A 80 23.30 18.35 2.44
C SER A 80 22.64 17.08 2.98
N GLN A 81 23.35 15.95 2.95
CA GLN A 81 22.98 14.67 3.53
C GLN A 81 23.63 14.50 4.91
N HIS A 82 23.14 15.22 5.92
CA HIS A 82 23.16 14.60 7.25
C HIS A 82 22.22 13.39 7.17
N LYS A 83 22.82 12.20 7.06
CA LYS A 83 22.13 10.91 7.15
C LYS A 83 21.33 10.89 8.46
N ALA A 84 20.01 11.05 8.35
CA ALA A 84 19.12 10.33 9.24
C ALA A 84 19.40 8.83 8.98
N GLU A 85 19.69 8.06 10.03
CA GLU A 85 19.82 6.61 9.91
C GLU A 85 18.54 6.05 9.26
N ALA A 86 18.71 5.18 8.28
CA ALA A 86 17.63 4.46 7.63
C ALA A 86 16.85 3.65 8.68
N GLY A 87 15.63 4.10 8.99
CA GLY A 87 14.67 3.41 9.84
C GLY A 87 13.27 3.87 9.46
N SER A 88 12.34 2.93 9.30
CA SER A 88 10.92 3.16 8.99
C SER A 88 10.35 4.45 9.59
N ALA A 89 9.51 5.19 8.84
CA ALA A 89 8.78 6.34 9.37
C ALA A 89 8.17 6.00 10.76
N TYR A 90 8.35 6.90 11.74
CA TYR A 90 7.91 6.65 13.12
C TYR A 90 6.38 6.57 13.17
N ASN A 91 5.81 5.51 13.75
CA ASN A 91 4.36 5.35 13.89
C ASN A 91 3.97 5.09 15.33
N MET A 92 2.98 5.86 15.79
CA MET A 92 2.34 5.68 17.08
C MET A 92 0.85 5.36 16.93
N GLY A 93 0.28 4.52 17.78
CA GLY A 93 -1.15 4.16 17.73
C GLY A 93 -1.89 4.34 19.06
N TYR A 94 -3.05 4.99 19.03
CA TYR A 94 -3.92 5.11 20.21
C TYR A 94 -4.71 3.83 20.44
N LEU A 95 -4.81 3.42 21.70
CA LEU A 95 -5.57 2.27 22.17
C LEU A 95 -6.65 2.73 23.18
N TYR A 96 -7.82 3.05 22.65
CA TYR A 96 -8.93 3.64 23.43
C TYR A 96 -9.84 2.58 24.07
N LEU A 97 -10.11 1.48 23.35
CA LEU A 97 -11.10 0.46 23.73
C LEU A 97 -10.46 -0.91 23.96
N GLY A 98 -11.08 -1.69 24.86
CA GLY A 98 -10.79 -3.11 25.05
C GLY A 98 -9.97 -3.46 26.29
N SER A 99 -9.77 -4.76 26.50
CA SER A 99 -8.85 -5.35 27.48
C SER A 99 -7.42 -5.44 26.93
N SER A 100 -6.46 -5.79 27.79
CA SER A 100 -5.07 -6.03 27.37
C SER A 100 -4.96 -6.98 26.18
N ASN A 101 -5.75 -8.07 26.16
CA ASN A 101 -5.71 -9.03 25.06
C ASN A 101 -6.22 -8.42 23.74
N THR A 102 -7.30 -7.64 23.78
CA THR A 102 -7.78 -6.97 22.57
C THR A 102 -6.82 -5.88 22.09
N MET A 103 -6.17 -5.17 23.02
CA MET A 103 -5.14 -4.19 22.67
C MET A 103 -3.92 -4.86 22.01
N ILE A 104 -3.42 -5.97 22.58
CA ILE A 104 -2.34 -6.78 21.97
C ILE A 104 -2.75 -7.25 20.57
N ASN A 105 -3.97 -7.78 20.43
CA ASN A 105 -4.47 -8.23 19.12
C ASN A 105 -4.54 -7.08 18.10
N SER A 106 -4.92 -5.87 18.51
CA SER A 106 -4.90 -4.70 17.62
C SER A 106 -3.48 -4.34 17.21
N VAL A 107 -2.50 -4.41 18.13
CA VAL A 107 -1.09 -4.17 17.81
C VAL A 107 -0.52 -5.25 16.89
N ASP A 108 -0.82 -6.53 17.12
CA ASP A 108 -0.35 -7.64 16.28
C ASP A 108 -0.87 -7.50 14.85
N LYS A 109 -2.11 -6.99 14.66
CA LYS A 109 -2.68 -6.69 13.33
C LYS A 109 -1.94 -5.59 12.58
N THR A 110 -1.21 -4.71 13.27
CA THR A 110 -0.34 -3.72 12.61
C THR A 110 0.87 -4.36 11.92
N SER A 111 1.05 -5.67 12.08
CA SER A 111 2.14 -6.46 11.51
C SER A 111 3.53 -5.96 11.96
N GLY A 112 3.65 -5.26 13.08
CA GLY A 112 4.93 -4.70 13.55
C GLY A 112 5.29 -3.37 12.91
N SER A 113 4.29 -2.58 12.51
CA SER A 113 4.49 -1.21 11.96
C SER A 113 4.58 -0.13 13.05
N MET A 114 4.27 -0.48 14.31
CA MET A 114 4.23 0.46 15.43
C MET A 114 5.58 0.56 16.14
N ASN A 115 6.00 1.79 16.44
CA ASN A 115 7.12 2.08 17.33
C ASN A 115 6.63 2.39 18.76
N GLU A 116 5.40 2.90 18.86
CA GLU A 116 4.81 3.38 20.10
C GLU A 116 3.31 3.11 20.13
N VAL A 117 2.79 2.81 21.32
CA VAL A 117 1.35 2.71 21.57
C VAL A 117 0.97 3.59 22.74
N SER A 118 -0.21 4.22 22.62
CA SER A 118 -0.74 5.14 23.62
C SER A 118 -2.07 4.61 24.18
N PRO A 119 -2.03 3.83 25.28
CA PRO A 119 -3.24 3.32 25.92
C PRO A 119 -3.90 4.36 26.84
N SER A 120 -5.21 4.24 27.00
CA SER A 120 -6.05 5.07 27.89
C SER A 120 -5.85 4.72 29.36
N TYR A 121 -4.67 5.01 29.91
CA TYR A 121 -4.34 4.73 31.32
C TYR A 121 -4.40 5.94 32.24
N PHE A 122 -4.28 7.16 31.71
CA PHE A 122 -4.29 8.38 32.51
C PHE A 122 -5.54 9.21 32.24
N ASP A 123 -6.39 9.29 33.25
CA ASP A 123 -7.54 10.20 33.32
C ASP A 123 -7.25 11.31 34.34
N ILE A 124 -8.16 12.28 34.43
CA ILE A 124 -8.05 13.41 35.35
C ILE A 124 -9.27 13.41 36.28
N ASN A 125 -9.04 13.49 37.58
CA ASN A 125 -10.11 13.67 38.57
C ASN A 125 -10.69 15.09 38.51
N SER A 126 -11.87 15.31 39.08
CA SER A 126 -12.50 16.63 39.12
C SER A 126 -11.67 17.72 39.83
N ASP A 127 -10.72 17.34 40.68
CA ASP A 127 -9.78 18.25 41.36
C ASP A 127 -8.47 18.49 40.58
N GLY A 128 -8.33 17.90 39.39
CA GLY A 128 -7.14 18.02 38.56
C GLY A 128 -6.00 17.08 38.92
N SER A 129 -6.18 16.15 39.86
CA SER A 129 -5.20 15.09 40.16
C SER A 129 -5.26 13.95 39.14
N LEU A 130 -4.18 13.16 39.06
CA LEU A 130 -4.09 11.99 38.19
C LEU A 130 -5.04 10.89 38.65
N LYS A 131 -5.85 10.39 37.72
CA LYS A 131 -6.64 9.18 37.91
C LYS A 131 -6.08 8.06 37.03
N LEU A 132 -5.64 6.97 37.64
CA LEU A 132 -5.23 5.78 36.89
C LEU A 132 -6.48 5.00 36.47
N SER A 133 -6.54 4.64 35.19
CA SER A 133 -7.59 3.77 34.66
C SER A 133 -7.48 2.35 35.21
N ASP A 134 -8.61 1.72 35.48
CA ASP A 134 -8.70 0.30 35.86
C ASP A 134 -8.20 -0.63 34.73
N LYS A 135 -7.97 -0.10 33.52
CA LYS A 135 -7.39 -0.82 32.38
C LYS A 135 -5.86 -0.92 32.45
N LEU A 136 -5.19 -0.18 33.34
CA LEU A 136 -3.72 -0.21 33.45
C LEU A 136 -3.24 -1.63 33.73
N SER A 137 -2.36 -2.13 32.86
CA SER A 137 -1.93 -3.52 32.89
C SER A 137 -0.41 -3.63 32.69
N THR A 138 0.31 -4.10 33.71
CA THR A 138 1.74 -4.40 33.61
C THR A 138 2.01 -5.52 32.61
N TYR A 139 1.11 -6.50 32.51
CA TYR A 139 1.17 -7.54 31.47
C TYR A 139 1.19 -6.94 30.06
N PHE A 140 0.30 -5.98 29.76
CA PHE A 140 0.31 -5.30 28.47
C PHE A 140 1.64 -4.56 28.22
N ILE A 141 2.13 -3.84 29.24
CA ILE A 141 3.38 -3.07 29.15
C ILE A 141 4.56 -4.00 28.83
N GLU A 142 4.69 -5.10 29.57
CA GLU A 142 5.74 -6.10 29.34
C GLU A 142 5.64 -6.73 27.94
N GLU A 143 4.43 -7.03 27.46
CA GLU A 143 4.24 -7.60 26.11
C GLU A 143 4.64 -6.63 25.00
N MET A 144 4.40 -5.32 25.17
CA MET A 144 4.85 -4.31 24.20
C MET A 144 6.38 -4.14 24.25
N HIS A 145 6.96 -4.11 25.45
CA HIS A 145 8.42 -4.03 25.62
C HIS A 145 9.15 -5.22 25.00
N LYS A 146 8.63 -6.44 25.13
CA LYS A 146 9.16 -7.64 24.45
C LYS A 146 9.18 -7.49 22.92
N ARG A 147 8.26 -6.69 22.36
CA ARG A 147 8.16 -6.39 20.92
C ARG A 147 8.97 -5.16 20.51
N GLY A 148 9.68 -4.51 21.44
CA GLY A 148 10.41 -3.26 21.19
C GLY A 148 9.52 -2.03 20.99
N ILE A 149 8.25 -2.10 21.42
CA ILE A 149 7.25 -1.03 21.28
C ILE A 149 7.18 -0.23 22.57
N LYS A 150 7.27 1.09 22.47
CA LYS A 150 7.13 2.00 23.62
C LYS A 150 5.67 2.11 24.07
N VAL A 151 5.44 2.19 25.37
CA VAL A 151 4.10 2.41 25.95
C VAL A 151 4.03 3.79 26.60
N VAL A 152 3.33 4.71 25.95
CA VAL A 152 3.24 6.12 26.32
C VAL A 152 1.77 6.48 26.54
N PRO A 153 1.20 6.27 27.74
CA PRO A 153 -0.21 6.51 27.96
C PRO A 153 -0.61 7.96 27.70
N PHE A 154 -1.81 8.15 27.15
CA PHE A 154 -2.35 9.49 26.99
C PHE A 154 -3.12 9.92 28.24
N LEU A 155 -2.94 11.19 28.62
CA LEU A 155 -3.62 11.89 29.71
C LEU A 155 -4.83 12.62 29.14
N SER A 156 -6.03 12.14 29.47
CA SER A 156 -7.27 12.70 28.89
C SER A 156 -8.15 13.38 29.94
N ASN A 157 -8.73 14.51 29.56
CA ASN A 157 -9.88 15.11 30.24
C ASN A 157 -11.22 14.71 29.61
N HIS A 158 -11.24 13.79 28.63
CA HIS A 158 -12.45 13.35 27.90
C HIS A 158 -13.29 14.51 27.36
N TRP A 159 -12.63 15.55 26.84
CA TRP A 159 -13.27 16.78 26.34
C TRP A 159 -13.97 17.64 27.41
N ASP A 160 -13.90 17.28 28.69
CA ASP A 160 -14.47 18.07 29.79
C ASP A 160 -13.55 19.26 30.13
N ARG A 161 -14.03 20.45 29.78
CA ARG A 161 -13.29 21.70 29.96
C ARG A 161 -12.93 21.99 31.41
N GLU A 162 -13.85 21.73 32.34
CA GLU A 162 -13.64 22.09 33.75
C GLU A 162 -12.64 21.13 34.40
N ILE A 163 -12.68 19.85 34.05
CA ILE A 163 -11.65 18.88 34.43
C ILE A 163 -10.29 19.28 33.84
N GLY A 164 -10.24 19.67 32.56
CA GLY A 164 -9.01 20.15 31.92
C GLY A 164 -8.43 21.37 32.63
N ARG A 165 -9.26 22.35 32.99
CA ARG A 165 -8.83 23.53 33.75
C ARG A 165 -8.38 23.19 35.17
N ALA A 166 -9.07 22.29 35.85
CA ALA A 166 -8.66 21.82 37.17
C ALA A 166 -7.25 21.20 37.12
N ALA A 167 -6.96 20.39 36.10
CA ALA A 167 -5.62 19.86 35.86
C ALA A 167 -4.57 20.96 35.63
N LEU A 168 -4.89 21.99 34.84
CA LEU A 168 -3.97 23.11 34.59
C LEU A 168 -3.74 23.97 35.83
N VAL A 169 -4.74 24.11 36.72
CA VAL A 169 -4.58 24.73 38.04
C VAL A 169 -3.68 23.87 38.93
N ASN A 170 -3.86 22.54 38.93
CA ASN A 170 -3.12 21.58 39.76
C ASN A 170 -1.83 21.03 39.09
N ARG A 171 -1.35 21.67 38.02
CA ARG A 171 -0.30 21.13 37.11
C ARG A 171 1.00 20.69 37.77
N GLU A 172 1.43 21.35 38.85
CA GLU A 172 2.64 21.00 39.59
C GLU A 172 2.54 19.61 40.25
N ASN A 173 1.42 19.36 40.93
CA ASN A 173 1.14 18.08 41.57
C ASN A 173 0.85 17.03 40.51
N LEU A 174 0.03 17.35 39.51
CA LEU A 174 -0.30 16.45 38.42
C LEU A 174 0.96 15.96 37.67
N ALA A 175 1.88 16.86 37.34
CA ALA A 175 3.15 16.49 36.69
C ALA A 175 3.99 15.55 37.58
N THR A 176 3.96 15.75 38.90
CA THR A 176 4.64 14.89 39.87
C THR A 176 3.99 13.51 39.95
N GLU A 177 2.66 13.43 39.98
CA GLU A 177 1.91 12.18 39.99
C GLU A 177 2.12 11.37 38.71
N ILE A 178 2.14 12.02 37.55
CA ILE A 178 2.43 11.38 36.26
C ILE A 178 3.86 10.83 36.23
N ALA A 179 4.86 11.62 36.63
CA ALA A 179 6.24 11.14 36.70
C ALA A 179 6.38 9.93 37.65
N ASN A 180 5.71 9.97 38.80
CA ASN A 180 5.67 8.86 39.75
C ASN A 180 5.01 7.61 39.13
N ALA A 181 3.89 7.76 38.42
CA ALA A 181 3.22 6.66 37.74
C ALA A 181 4.09 6.05 36.63
N ILE A 182 4.76 6.88 35.83
CA ILE A 182 5.69 6.42 34.78
C ILE A 182 6.78 5.55 35.37
N ASN A 183 7.42 6.01 36.46
CA ASN A 183 8.46 5.25 37.13
C ASN A 183 7.93 3.97 37.79
N LYS A 184 6.78 4.05 38.46
CA LYS A 184 6.18 2.91 39.17
C LYS A 184 5.81 1.75 38.25
N TYR A 185 5.25 2.04 37.07
CA TYR A 185 4.75 1.03 36.15
C TYR A 185 5.68 0.76 34.97
N ASN A 186 6.89 1.32 34.98
CA ASN A 186 7.85 1.23 33.88
C ASN A 186 7.25 1.67 32.52
N LEU A 187 6.48 2.75 32.50
CA LEU A 187 5.97 3.31 31.25
C LEU A 187 7.08 4.06 30.52
N ASP A 188 6.91 4.30 29.22
CA ASP A 188 7.91 4.98 28.39
C ASP A 188 7.69 6.49 28.27
N GLY A 189 6.62 7.02 28.85
CA GLY A 189 6.34 8.45 28.82
C GLY A 189 4.88 8.80 29.10
N VAL A 190 4.50 10.01 28.69
CA VAL A 190 3.10 10.49 28.64
C VAL A 190 2.82 11.22 27.32
N ASN A 191 1.61 11.03 26.80
CA ASN A 191 1.01 11.84 25.72
C ASN A 191 -0.05 12.76 26.33
N VAL A 192 0.18 14.08 26.35
CA VAL A 192 -0.74 15.03 26.99
C VAL A 192 -1.85 15.37 26.01
N ASP A 193 -3.07 14.96 26.35
CA ASP A 193 -4.27 15.07 25.50
C ASP A 193 -5.39 15.80 26.28
N ILE A 194 -5.10 17.04 26.70
CA ILE A 194 -6.08 17.91 27.35
C ILE A 194 -6.76 18.73 26.26
N GLU A 195 -8.04 18.46 26.05
CA GLU A 195 -8.82 19.00 24.94
C GLU A 195 -9.89 19.98 25.44
N ASN A 196 -10.48 20.77 24.54
CA ASN A 196 -11.58 21.70 24.82
C ASN A 196 -11.34 22.76 25.94
N VAL A 197 -10.09 22.99 26.33
CA VAL A 197 -9.69 24.22 27.06
C VAL A 197 -9.59 25.40 26.08
N SER A 198 -9.13 26.57 26.51
CA SER A 198 -9.16 27.78 25.66
C SER A 198 -7.84 28.53 25.64
N ASP A 199 -7.75 29.58 24.80
CA ASP A 199 -6.61 30.47 24.72
C ASP A 199 -6.23 31.13 26.05
N ILE A 200 -7.18 31.30 26.97
CA ILE A 200 -6.94 31.80 28.33
C ILE A 200 -6.06 30.82 29.13
N ASP A 201 -6.14 29.54 28.81
CA ASP A 201 -5.48 28.45 29.52
C ASP A 201 -4.10 28.09 28.91
N ARG A 202 -3.73 28.74 27.79
CA ARG A 202 -2.54 28.42 26.97
C ARG A 202 -1.23 28.37 27.74
N ASP A 203 -0.95 29.39 28.55
CA ASP A 203 0.31 29.47 29.29
C ASP A 203 0.36 28.41 30.39
N ALA A 204 -0.76 28.13 31.07
CA ALA A 204 -0.83 27.08 32.08
C ALA A 204 -0.66 25.67 31.47
N TYR A 205 -1.19 25.44 30.27
CA TYR A 205 -0.95 24.21 29.51
C TYR A 205 0.53 24.08 29.15
N THR A 206 1.12 25.12 28.56
CA THR A 206 2.55 25.12 28.24
C THR A 206 3.42 24.84 29.48
N ASP A 207 3.06 25.42 30.62
CA ASP A 207 3.76 25.23 31.88
C ASP A 207 3.63 23.79 32.42
N LEU A 208 2.47 23.14 32.27
CA LEU A 208 2.30 21.71 32.58
C LEU A 208 3.29 20.86 31.78
N VAL A 209 3.44 21.10 30.47
CA VAL A 209 4.36 20.32 29.62
C VAL A 209 5.83 20.60 29.97
N ARG A 210 6.17 21.85 30.33
CA ARG A 210 7.49 22.19 30.87
C ARG A 210 7.79 21.41 32.16
N LEU A 211 6.84 21.38 33.11
CA LEU A 211 6.98 20.66 34.38
C LEU A 211 7.09 19.15 34.18
N LEU A 212 6.31 18.57 33.26
CA LEU A 212 6.44 17.17 32.88
C LEU A 212 7.84 16.87 32.35
N ARG A 213 8.39 17.73 31.47
CA ARG A 213 9.75 17.56 30.96
C ARG A 213 10.83 17.66 32.05
N GLU A 214 10.62 18.51 33.06
CA GLU A 214 11.54 18.63 34.19
C GLU A 214 11.52 17.42 35.12
N LYS A 215 10.32 16.84 35.35
CA LYS A 215 10.12 15.75 36.31
C LYS A 215 10.27 14.35 35.71
N ILE A 216 10.06 14.19 34.40
CA ILE A 216 10.18 12.91 33.69
C ILE A 216 11.63 12.71 33.21
N PRO A 217 12.24 11.53 33.44
CA PRO A 217 13.59 11.24 32.97
C PRO A 217 13.79 11.48 31.47
N LYS A 218 14.98 11.93 31.06
CA LYS A 218 15.25 12.39 29.68
C LYS A 218 15.09 11.30 28.62
N GLU A 219 15.27 10.04 28.99
CA GLU A 219 15.08 8.87 28.15
C GLU A 219 13.60 8.49 27.94
N LYS A 220 12.70 9.05 28.76
CA LYS A 220 11.25 8.87 28.68
C LYS A 220 10.61 10.02 27.89
N LEU A 221 9.48 9.71 27.27
CA LEU A 221 8.80 10.59 26.34
C LEU A 221 7.82 11.53 27.04
N VAL A 222 7.78 12.79 26.60
CA VAL A 222 6.68 13.74 26.88
C VAL A 222 6.24 14.27 25.55
N THR A 223 5.03 13.93 25.17
CA THR A 223 4.46 14.19 23.85
C THR A 223 3.12 14.89 24.05
N VAL A 224 2.62 15.61 23.05
CA VAL A 224 1.40 16.41 23.20
C VAL A 224 0.51 16.21 21.99
N ALA A 225 -0.75 15.84 22.20
CA ALA A 225 -1.78 15.92 21.17
C ALA A 225 -2.26 17.37 21.04
N VAL A 226 -2.31 17.88 19.82
CA VAL A 226 -2.67 19.28 19.52
C VAL A 226 -3.76 19.34 18.45
N ALA A 227 -4.68 20.28 18.63
CA ALA A 227 -5.77 20.54 17.69
C ALA A 227 -5.26 20.94 16.30
N ALA A 228 -5.68 20.25 15.23
CA ALA A 228 -5.37 20.71 13.88
C ALA A 228 -5.86 22.14 13.63
N ASN A 229 -4.96 23.03 13.21
CA ASN A 229 -5.25 24.45 13.08
C ASN A 229 -4.91 24.98 11.68
N PRO A 230 -5.62 24.53 10.63
CA PRO A 230 -5.30 24.85 9.24
C PRO A 230 -5.53 26.32 8.87
N ASN A 231 -6.15 27.09 9.77
CA ASN A 231 -6.55 28.49 9.55
C ASN A 231 -5.90 29.46 10.56
N GLY A 232 -4.98 28.99 11.40
CA GLY A 232 -4.28 29.84 12.37
C GLY A 232 -5.18 30.51 13.40
N TRP A 233 -6.22 29.82 13.86
CA TRP A 233 -7.10 30.30 14.91
C TRP A 233 -6.35 30.45 16.22
N SER A 234 -6.35 31.66 16.77
CA SER A 234 -5.63 32.02 18.00
C SER A 234 -6.52 32.06 19.25
N ARG A 235 -7.82 31.74 19.11
CA ARG A 235 -8.83 31.76 20.17
C ARG A 235 -9.60 30.45 20.22
N GLY A 236 -10.31 30.23 21.34
CA GLY A 236 -11.06 29.01 21.58
C GLY A 236 -10.10 27.83 21.75
N TRP A 237 -10.58 26.62 21.44
CA TRP A 237 -9.81 25.40 21.70
C TRP A 237 -8.52 25.30 20.89
N HIS A 238 -8.50 25.70 19.62
CA HIS A 238 -7.26 25.75 18.85
C HIS A 238 -6.24 26.71 19.48
N GLY A 239 -6.74 27.78 20.08
CA GLY A 239 -5.95 28.77 20.77
C GLY A 239 -5.34 28.30 22.08
N SER A 240 -5.70 27.14 22.65
CA SER A 240 -5.04 26.67 23.88
C SER A 240 -3.61 26.15 23.64
N TYR A 241 -3.24 25.88 22.39
CA TYR A 241 -1.96 25.25 22.04
C TYR A 241 -0.95 26.29 21.55
N ASP A 242 0.07 26.58 22.35
CA ASP A 242 1.27 27.31 21.90
C ASP A 242 2.21 26.34 21.21
N TYR A 243 2.02 26.10 19.91
CA TYR A 243 2.78 25.12 19.13
C TYR A 243 4.29 25.29 19.30
N ASN A 244 4.76 26.55 19.24
CA ASN A 244 6.18 26.85 19.39
C ASN A 244 6.69 26.42 20.76
N LYS A 245 6.11 26.93 21.85
CA LYS A 245 6.61 26.63 23.20
C LYS A 245 6.40 25.16 23.59
N LEU A 246 5.26 24.56 23.22
CA LEU A 246 4.99 23.14 23.48
C LEU A 246 6.08 22.26 22.85
N SER A 247 6.46 22.53 21.60
CA SER A 247 7.51 21.78 20.89
C SER A 247 8.91 21.92 21.52
N GLN A 248 9.15 22.94 22.35
CA GLN A 248 10.42 23.09 23.08
C GLN A 248 10.52 22.11 24.26
N TYR A 249 9.39 21.75 24.87
CA TYR A 249 9.31 20.90 26.06
C TYR A 249 8.89 19.45 25.74
N SER A 250 8.28 19.21 24.57
CA SER A 250 7.88 17.87 24.12
C SER A 250 8.89 17.25 23.15
N ASP A 251 8.87 15.92 23.05
CA ASP A 251 9.61 15.16 22.04
C ASP A 251 8.98 15.32 20.67
N TYR A 252 7.65 15.38 20.60
CA TYR A 252 6.89 15.67 19.40
C TYR A 252 5.48 16.19 19.72
N LEU A 253 4.85 16.83 18.74
CA LEU A 253 3.45 17.19 18.70
C LEU A 253 2.71 16.23 17.75
N MET A 254 1.69 15.55 18.25
CA MET A 254 0.75 14.77 17.46
C MET A 254 -0.38 15.71 17.02
N ILE A 255 -0.43 16.04 15.73
CA ILE A 255 -1.49 16.90 15.20
C ILE A 255 -2.72 16.05 14.95
N MET A 256 -3.82 16.34 15.64
CA MET A 256 -5.12 15.68 15.44
C MET A 256 -5.78 16.17 14.15
N SER A 257 -5.17 15.86 13.01
CA SER A 257 -5.58 16.26 11.65
C SER A 257 -6.74 15.45 11.12
N TYR A 258 -7.79 15.37 11.92
CA TYR A 258 -9.09 14.78 11.62
C TYR A 258 -10.19 15.58 12.31
N ASP A 259 -11.44 15.16 12.13
CA ASP A 259 -12.63 15.90 12.55
C ASP A 259 -12.82 17.28 11.91
N GLU A 260 -12.37 17.42 10.65
CA GLU A 260 -12.74 18.58 9.81
C GLU A 260 -14.26 18.71 9.68
N SER A 261 -14.93 17.56 9.52
CA SER A 261 -16.38 17.44 9.69
C SER A 261 -16.68 16.78 11.03
N TYR A 262 -17.75 17.20 11.70
CA TYR A 262 -18.04 16.82 13.09
C TYR A 262 -19.54 16.58 13.34
N TYR A 263 -19.88 16.09 14.53
CA TYR A 263 -21.27 15.84 14.95
C TYR A 263 -22.07 17.15 14.99
N GLY A 264 -23.21 17.18 14.32
CA GLY A 264 -24.02 18.40 14.15
C GLY A 264 -23.51 19.35 13.05
N GLY A 265 -22.40 19.04 12.38
CA GLY A 265 -21.92 19.75 11.20
C GLY A 265 -22.53 19.23 9.90
N GLU A 266 -22.24 19.91 8.80
CA GLU A 266 -22.64 19.49 7.44
C GLU A 266 -21.86 18.24 6.98
N PRO A 267 -22.43 17.43 6.05
CA PRO A 267 -21.72 16.28 5.49
C PRO A 267 -20.42 16.66 4.77
N GLY A 268 -19.30 16.11 5.22
CA GLY A 268 -18.00 16.34 4.62
C GLY A 268 -16.94 15.33 5.07
N PRO A 269 -15.74 15.41 4.47
CA PRO A 269 -14.61 14.53 4.80
C PRO A 269 -14.22 14.66 6.28
N VAL A 270 -13.79 13.54 6.87
CA VAL A 270 -13.21 13.54 8.23
C VAL A 270 -11.86 14.26 8.25
N ALA A 271 -11.07 14.09 7.20
CA ALA A 271 -9.78 14.73 7.05
C ALA A 271 -9.48 14.96 5.56
N SER A 272 -9.91 16.09 4.97
CA SER A 272 -9.51 16.38 3.59
C SER A 272 -8.01 16.58 3.48
N TYR A 273 -7.43 16.22 2.35
CA TYR A 273 -6.01 16.42 2.06
C TYR A 273 -5.54 17.85 2.35
N SER A 274 -6.33 18.83 1.89
CA SER A 274 -5.99 20.23 2.06
C SER A 274 -6.07 20.69 3.51
N PHE A 275 -7.03 20.18 4.30
CA PHE A 275 -7.11 20.43 5.74
C PHE A 275 -5.89 19.87 6.48
N VAL A 276 -5.50 18.64 6.15
CA VAL A 276 -4.32 17.97 6.71
C VAL A 276 -3.05 18.73 6.37
N GLU A 277 -2.83 19.02 5.09
CA GLU A 277 -1.63 19.71 4.61
C GLU A 277 -1.48 21.11 5.22
N ARG A 278 -2.57 21.90 5.28
CA ARG A 278 -2.52 23.24 5.90
C ARG A 278 -2.23 23.19 7.40
N SER A 279 -2.61 22.11 8.08
CA SER A 279 -2.33 21.93 9.51
C SER A 279 -0.85 21.60 9.76
N ILE A 280 -0.21 20.81 8.88
CA ILE A 280 1.25 20.61 8.90
C ILE A 280 1.96 21.93 8.63
N GLN A 281 1.55 22.67 7.59
CA GLN A 281 2.13 23.97 7.24
C GLN A 281 2.00 24.97 8.39
N PHE A 282 0.86 25.00 9.07
CA PHE A 282 0.67 25.85 10.25
C PHE A 282 1.69 25.52 11.34
N ALA A 283 1.86 24.24 11.70
CA ALA A 283 2.82 23.85 12.73
C ALA A 283 4.26 24.25 12.37
N LEU A 284 4.66 24.06 11.11
CA LEU A 284 5.97 24.47 10.60
C LEU A 284 6.14 26.00 10.65
N ASN A 285 5.11 26.76 10.29
CA ASN A 285 5.13 28.23 10.32
C ASN A 285 5.21 28.80 11.75
N GLU A 286 4.64 28.10 12.73
CA GLU A 286 4.79 28.43 14.16
C GLU A 286 6.19 28.05 14.70
N GLY A 287 7.06 27.47 13.87
CA GLY A 287 8.44 27.16 14.22
C GLY A 287 8.63 25.81 14.92
N VAL A 288 7.67 24.89 14.80
CA VAL A 288 7.83 23.50 15.24
C VAL A 288 8.82 22.79 14.31
N PRO A 289 9.91 22.17 14.81
CA PRO A 289 10.81 21.40 13.98
C PRO A 289 10.08 20.22 13.31
N ALA A 290 10.36 19.97 12.02
CA ALA A 290 9.66 18.94 11.25
C ALA A 290 9.79 17.54 11.90
N GLU A 291 10.97 17.22 12.41
CA GLU A 291 11.27 15.98 13.13
C GLU A 291 10.51 15.79 14.46
N LYS A 292 9.74 16.81 14.87
CA LYS A 292 8.85 16.81 16.03
C LYS A 292 7.36 16.85 15.65
N ILE A 293 7.00 16.73 14.37
CA ILE A 293 5.60 16.73 13.93
C ILE A 293 5.16 15.30 13.60
N VAL A 294 4.11 14.83 14.26
CA VAL A 294 3.45 13.55 13.98
C VAL A 294 2.07 13.82 13.39
N LEU A 295 1.80 13.24 12.21
CA LEU A 295 0.56 13.42 11.47
C LEU A 295 -0.55 12.49 11.97
N GLY A 296 -1.67 13.04 12.43
CA GLY A 296 -2.85 12.26 12.84
C GLY A 296 -3.62 11.64 11.67
N ILE A 297 -3.88 10.33 11.75
CA ILE A 297 -4.66 9.54 10.79
C ILE A 297 -5.89 8.97 11.48
N ALA A 298 -7.08 9.23 10.92
CA ALA A 298 -8.34 8.70 11.39
C ALA A 298 -8.68 7.35 10.74
N HIS A 299 -9.01 6.35 11.57
CA HIS A 299 -9.50 5.04 11.17
C HIS A 299 -11.04 4.91 11.29
N TYR A 300 -11.72 6.04 11.18
CA TYR A 300 -13.17 6.17 11.27
C TYR A 300 -13.71 7.18 10.25
N GLY A 301 -15.01 7.09 10.02
CA GLY A 301 -15.82 8.01 9.23
C GLY A 301 -16.91 8.70 10.04
N ARG A 302 -17.71 9.51 9.35
CA ARG A 302 -18.93 10.13 9.88
C ARG A 302 -20.11 9.88 8.95
N TYR A 303 -21.31 9.72 9.52
CA TYR A 303 -22.53 9.50 8.75
C TYR A 303 -23.67 10.48 9.08
N TRP A 304 -24.48 10.76 8.07
CA TRP A 304 -25.67 11.61 8.10
C TRP A 304 -26.82 10.88 7.43
N ARG A 305 -28.01 10.88 8.03
CA ARG A 305 -29.21 10.35 7.38
C ARG A 305 -29.96 11.51 6.71
N SER A 306 -30.37 11.31 5.47
CA SER A 306 -31.16 12.30 4.73
C SER A 306 -32.47 12.61 5.46
N GLY A 307 -32.76 13.90 5.63
CA GLY A 307 -33.97 14.38 6.32
C GLY A 307 -33.83 14.49 7.86
N ASP A 308 -32.77 13.95 8.47
CA ASP A 308 -32.52 14.18 9.90
C ASP A 308 -31.96 15.59 10.12
N ALA A 309 -32.42 16.27 11.19
CA ALA A 309 -31.95 17.61 11.54
C ALA A 309 -30.52 17.65 12.09
N ILE A 310 -30.02 16.50 12.57
CA ILE A 310 -28.69 16.36 13.16
C ILE A 310 -28.02 15.11 12.57
N GLY A 311 -26.77 15.24 12.15
CA GLY A 311 -25.95 14.13 11.63
C GLY A 311 -24.50 14.21 12.06
N GLY A 312 -23.60 13.60 11.29
CA GLY A 312 -22.16 13.58 11.57
C GLY A 312 -21.78 12.63 12.68
N TYR A 313 -22.57 11.58 12.90
CA TYR A 313 -22.31 10.54 13.89
C TYR A 313 -21.07 9.73 13.49
N GLY A 314 -20.20 9.41 14.45
CA GLY A 314 -19.00 8.60 14.20
C GLY A 314 -19.33 7.15 13.85
N ILE A 315 -18.54 6.57 12.95
CA ILE A 315 -18.62 5.17 12.53
C ILE A 315 -17.22 4.65 12.22
N THR A 316 -16.82 3.48 12.73
CA THR A 316 -15.47 2.95 12.44
C THR A 316 -15.34 2.51 10.99
N ASN A 317 -14.14 2.52 10.40
CA ASN A 317 -13.95 2.05 9.03
C ASN A 317 -14.36 0.57 8.87
N ASN A 318 -14.17 -0.25 9.91
CA ASN A 318 -14.71 -1.62 9.96
C ASN A 318 -16.24 -1.67 9.85
N GLN A 319 -16.95 -0.77 10.53
CA GLN A 319 -18.41 -0.67 10.46
C GLN A 319 -18.87 -0.12 9.09
N VAL A 320 -18.14 0.82 8.51
CA VAL A 320 -18.41 1.27 7.14
C VAL A 320 -18.30 0.09 6.16
N ALA A 321 -17.20 -0.68 6.22
CA ALA A 321 -17.03 -1.87 5.38
C ALA A 321 -18.19 -2.88 5.54
N LYS A 322 -18.67 -3.10 6.78
CA LYS A 322 -19.87 -3.91 7.03
C LYS A 322 -21.13 -3.33 6.40
N MET A 323 -21.36 -2.02 6.51
CA MET A 323 -22.51 -1.36 5.88
C MET A 323 -22.48 -1.51 4.35
N LEU A 324 -21.32 -1.33 3.73
CA LEU A 324 -21.17 -1.49 2.29
C LEU A 324 -21.40 -2.95 1.85
N ALA A 325 -21.02 -3.93 2.67
CA ALA A 325 -21.33 -5.33 2.38
C ALA A 325 -22.82 -5.68 2.54
N MET A 326 -23.55 -4.98 3.42
CA MET A 326 -24.93 -5.31 3.78
C MET A 326 -25.99 -4.61 2.92
N TYR A 327 -25.74 -3.37 2.50
CA TYR A 327 -26.78 -2.51 1.93
C TYR A 327 -26.43 -2.03 0.52
N SER A 328 -27.46 -1.63 -0.23
CA SER A 328 -27.27 -0.96 -1.52
C SER A 328 -26.56 0.38 -1.32
N HIS A 329 -25.54 0.65 -2.12
CA HIS A 329 -24.71 1.83 -1.95
C HIS A 329 -24.03 2.27 -3.24
N VAL A 330 -23.58 3.52 -3.25
CA VAL A 330 -22.65 4.09 -4.22
C VAL A 330 -21.44 4.63 -3.46
N THR A 331 -20.24 4.21 -3.82
CA THR A 331 -18.99 4.79 -3.30
C THR A 331 -18.38 5.74 -4.33
N THR A 332 -17.73 6.80 -3.85
CA THR A 332 -17.05 7.78 -4.68
C THR A 332 -15.79 8.23 -3.97
N TYR A 333 -14.67 8.21 -4.68
CA TYR A 333 -13.46 8.89 -4.25
C TYR A 333 -13.54 10.35 -4.67
N ASP A 334 -13.57 11.26 -3.70
CA ASP A 334 -13.61 12.69 -4.02
C ASP A 334 -12.19 13.19 -4.34
N GLU A 335 -11.93 13.49 -5.61
CA GLU A 335 -10.60 13.91 -6.07
C GLU A 335 -10.11 15.22 -5.45
N LYS A 336 -11.02 16.09 -5.00
CA LYS A 336 -10.67 17.39 -4.41
C LYS A 336 -10.24 17.22 -2.96
N SER A 337 -10.99 16.47 -2.17
CA SER A 337 -10.71 16.23 -0.76
C SER A 337 -9.74 15.06 -0.54
N LYS A 338 -9.56 14.19 -1.55
CA LYS A 338 -8.84 12.91 -1.46
C LYS A 338 -9.38 12.04 -0.31
N SER A 339 -10.70 11.97 -0.17
CA SER A 339 -11.39 11.14 0.84
C SER A 339 -12.50 10.33 0.19
N MET A 340 -12.90 9.24 0.85
CA MET A 340 -14.00 8.41 0.39
C MET A 340 -15.34 8.95 0.87
N LYS A 341 -16.33 8.86 -0.01
CA LYS A 341 -17.74 9.09 0.27
C LYS A 341 -18.55 7.85 -0.12
N ALA A 342 -19.53 7.48 0.69
CA ALA A 342 -20.54 6.50 0.35
C ALA A 342 -21.94 7.10 0.53
N ILE A 343 -22.85 6.80 -0.39
CA ILE A 343 -24.28 6.97 -0.21
C ILE A 343 -24.87 5.58 -0.04
N VAL A 344 -25.37 5.26 1.16
CA VAL A 344 -25.89 3.94 1.52
C VAL A 344 -27.40 4.04 1.74
N THR A 345 -28.19 3.15 1.15
CA THR A 345 -29.64 3.11 1.37
C THR A 345 -30.02 1.85 2.13
N ILE A 346 -30.64 2.03 3.30
CA ILE A 346 -31.21 0.96 4.12
C ILE A 346 -32.72 0.93 3.83
N ASN A 347 -33.23 -0.15 3.27
CA ASN A 347 -34.65 -0.34 2.98
C ASN A 347 -35.40 -0.94 4.16
N GLN A 348 -36.73 -0.81 4.14
CA GLN A 348 -37.58 -1.51 5.09
C GLN A 348 -37.48 -3.02 4.86
N GLY A 349 -37.14 -3.77 5.92
CA GLY A 349 -36.93 -5.21 5.85
C GLY A 349 -35.48 -5.64 5.68
N ASP A 350 -34.55 -4.71 5.43
CA ASP A 350 -33.12 -5.01 5.43
C ASP A 350 -32.65 -5.46 6.83
N PRO A 351 -31.59 -6.29 6.93
CA PRO A 351 -31.02 -6.68 8.22
C PRO A 351 -30.63 -5.45 9.04
N THR A 352 -30.87 -5.46 10.35
CA THR A 352 -30.55 -4.31 11.22
C THR A 352 -29.05 -4.21 11.49
N ILE A 353 -28.52 -2.99 11.51
CA ILE A 353 -27.16 -2.69 12.00
C ILE A 353 -27.19 -1.72 13.18
N THR A 354 -26.29 -1.94 14.14
CA THR A 354 -26.06 -1.04 15.27
C THR A 354 -24.67 -0.42 15.16
N VAL A 355 -24.63 0.91 15.14
CA VAL A 355 -23.40 1.71 15.13
C VAL A 355 -23.31 2.46 16.44
N SER A 356 -22.28 2.17 17.24
CA SER A 356 -22.03 2.82 18.53
C SER A 356 -23.25 2.83 19.46
N GLY A 357 -23.94 1.68 19.56
CA GLY A 357 -25.15 1.52 20.38
C GLY A 357 -26.44 2.02 19.75
N ARG A 358 -26.39 2.67 18.57
CA ARG A 358 -27.56 3.15 17.83
C ARG A 358 -27.93 2.20 16.69
N THR A 359 -29.11 1.60 16.75
CA THR A 359 -29.68 0.87 15.60
C THR A 359 -30.10 1.87 14.53
N LEU A 360 -29.60 1.68 13.30
CA LEU A 360 -29.92 2.57 12.18
C LEU A 360 -31.29 2.23 11.60
N ALA A 361 -32.10 3.26 11.35
CA ALA A 361 -33.43 3.12 10.77
C ALA A 361 -33.36 3.13 9.23
N PRO A 362 -34.36 2.58 8.52
CA PRO A 362 -34.43 2.67 7.06
C PRO A 362 -34.29 4.10 6.55
N GLY A 363 -33.49 4.33 5.52
CA GLY A 363 -33.27 5.64 4.93
C GLY A 363 -31.95 5.71 4.16
N THR A 364 -31.68 6.87 3.56
CA THR A 364 -30.44 7.13 2.83
C THR A 364 -29.43 7.82 3.72
N TYR A 365 -28.23 7.27 3.78
CA TYR A 365 -27.12 7.71 4.60
C TYR A 365 -25.98 8.21 3.72
N THR A 366 -25.49 9.43 3.96
CA THR A 366 -24.19 9.89 3.45
C THR A 366 -23.13 9.55 4.48
N ILE A 367 -22.07 8.88 4.07
CA ILE A 367 -20.94 8.49 4.90
C ILE A 367 -19.66 9.04 4.28
N TRP A 368 -18.87 9.79 5.03
CA TRP A 368 -17.52 10.16 4.65
C TRP A 368 -16.55 9.38 5.52
N TYR A 369 -15.56 8.74 4.92
CA TYR A 369 -14.67 7.82 5.62
C TYR A 369 -13.31 7.75 4.94
N GLU A 370 -12.40 6.99 5.55
CA GLU A 370 -11.04 6.80 5.07
C GLU A 370 -10.83 5.34 4.65
N ASN A 371 -10.12 5.13 3.55
CA ASN A 371 -9.66 3.81 3.09
C ASN A 371 -8.16 3.86 2.75
N GLU A 372 -7.62 2.77 2.24
CA GLU A 372 -6.21 2.64 1.89
C GLU A 372 -5.76 3.72 0.90
N GLN A 373 -6.59 4.04 -0.11
CA GLN A 373 -6.31 5.06 -1.11
C GLN A 373 -6.25 6.47 -0.51
N SER A 374 -7.22 6.84 0.33
CA SER A 374 -7.28 8.17 0.95
C SER A 374 -6.23 8.37 2.04
N ILE A 375 -5.87 7.30 2.76
CA ILE A 375 -4.79 7.29 3.75
C ILE A 375 -3.43 7.43 3.07
N ALA A 376 -3.18 6.71 1.96
CA ALA A 376 -1.92 6.81 1.22
C ALA A 376 -1.58 8.25 0.80
N GLN A 377 -2.58 9.01 0.32
CA GLN A 377 -2.38 10.42 -0.02
C GLN A 377 -1.93 11.26 1.19
N LYS A 378 -2.48 10.99 2.37
CA LYS A 378 -2.13 11.74 3.59
C LYS A 378 -0.75 11.33 4.10
N VAL A 379 -0.42 10.04 4.04
CA VAL A 379 0.88 9.53 4.45
C VAL A 379 2.01 10.11 3.60
N GLU A 380 1.79 10.36 2.30
CA GLU A 380 2.75 11.07 1.43
C GLU A 380 3.18 12.45 2.01
N LEU A 381 2.33 13.11 2.81
CA LEU A 381 2.66 14.39 3.43
C LEU A 381 3.74 14.27 4.51
N VAL A 382 3.89 13.10 5.14
CA VAL A 382 4.97 12.84 6.11
C VAL A 382 6.32 13.15 5.46
N ASP A 383 6.41 12.62 4.27
CA ASP A 383 7.58 12.48 3.45
C ASP A 383 7.84 13.80 2.70
N ARG A 384 6.78 14.41 2.14
CA ARG A 384 6.83 15.74 1.51
C ARG A 384 7.35 16.84 2.45
N TYR A 385 6.93 16.82 3.71
CA TYR A 385 7.32 17.84 4.69
C TYR A 385 8.47 17.38 5.59
N ASN A 386 9.02 16.18 5.36
CA ASN A 386 10.08 15.57 6.17
C ASN A 386 9.75 15.62 7.67
N ILE A 387 8.50 15.33 8.01
CA ILE A 387 8.00 15.32 9.38
C ILE A 387 8.24 13.95 10.03
N LYS A 388 8.15 13.88 11.36
CA LYS A 388 8.54 12.70 12.16
C LYS A 388 7.90 11.39 11.71
N GLY A 389 6.61 11.41 11.39
CA GLY A 389 5.84 10.21 11.09
C GLY A 389 4.34 10.35 11.33
N THR A 390 3.65 9.26 11.68
CA THR A 390 2.18 9.22 11.81
C THR A 390 1.67 8.78 13.17
N GLY A 391 0.44 9.21 13.50
CA GLY A 391 -0.29 8.87 14.72
C GLY A 391 -1.70 8.41 14.42
N HIS A 392 -2.06 7.19 14.84
CA HIS A 392 -3.27 6.50 14.40
C HIS A 392 -4.38 6.53 15.45
N TRP A 393 -5.52 7.15 15.11
CA TRP A 393 -6.74 7.18 15.94
C TRP A 393 -7.90 6.37 15.32
N SER A 394 -8.34 5.27 15.92
CA SER A 394 -7.59 4.47 16.89
C SER A 394 -7.40 3.05 16.37
N LEU A 395 -6.37 2.37 16.87
CA LEU A 395 -6.11 0.98 16.50
C LEU A 395 -7.33 0.11 16.83
N GLY A 396 -7.68 -0.77 15.89
CA GLY A 396 -8.86 -1.62 15.94
C GLY A 396 -10.12 -1.05 15.26
N GLN A 397 -10.07 0.19 14.75
CA GLN A 397 -11.18 0.80 14.00
C GLN A 397 -11.03 0.63 12.47
N GLU A 398 -9.80 0.40 12.01
CA GLU A 398 -9.42 0.22 10.62
C GLU A 398 -10.01 -1.04 9.96
N THR A 399 -9.92 -1.11 8.63
CA THR A 399 -10.14 -2.34 7.87
C THR A 399 -8.99 -3.32 8.14
N PRO A 400 -9.24 -4.65 8.15
CA PRO A 400 -8.19 -5.64 8.41
C PRO A 400 -6.97 -5.55 7.49
N ASP A 401 -7.15 -5.08 6.26
CA ASP A 401 -6.12 -5.06 5.22
C ASP A 401 -5.27 -3.78 5.19
N LEU A 402 -5.63 -2.75 5.98
CA LEU A 402 -4.95 -1.46 5.95
C LEU A 402 -3.45 -1.58 6.25
N TRP A 403 -3.08 -2.33 7.30
CA TRP A 403 -1.71 -2.41 7.78
C TRP A 403 -0.75 -3.14 6.85
N VAL A 404 -1.29 -4.00 5.97
CA VAL A 404 -0.52 -4.62 4.88
C VAL A 404 -0.10 -3.54 3.90
N SER A 405 -1.05 -2.68 3.50
CA SER A 405 -0.78 -1.56 2.58
C SER A 405 0.07 -0.46 3.25
N PHE A 406 -0.16 -0.20 4.54
CA PHE A 406 0.51 0.87 5.28
C PHE A 406 2.02 0.66 5.39
N LYS A 407 2.49 -0.58 5.55
CA LYS A 407 3.92 -0.91 5.54
C LYS A 407 4.63 -0.49 4.27
N GLU A 408 3.95 -0.63 3.13
CA GLU A 408 4.50 -0.23 1.84
C GLU A 408 4.49 1.30 1.73
N MET A 409 3.45 1.98 2.23
CA MET A 409 3.37 3.45 2.27
C MET A 409 4.52 4.10 3.08
N ILE A 410 5.10 3.42 4.08
CA ILE A 410 6.12 3.97 4.98
C ILE A 410 7.54 3.41 4.77
N LYS A 411 7.70 2.39 3.92
CA LYS A 411 9.00 1.80 3.56
C LYS A 411 9.62 2.44 2.33
N GLU A 412 8.83 3.20 1.60
CA GLU A 412 9.33 4.01 0.50
C GLU A 412 10.29 5.05 1.07
N GLU A 413 11.59 4.94 0.75
CA GLU A 413 12.24 6.16 0.29
C GLU A 413 11.26 6.79 -0.69
N LEU A 414 10.80 8.02 -0.44
CA LEU A 414 10.37 8.90 -1.51
C LEU A 414 11.50 8.94 -2.54
N VAL A 415 11.48 7.97 -3.45
CA VAL A 415 11.53 8.28 -4.85
C VAL A 415 10.40 9.28 -4.99
N ILE A 416 10.78 10.57 -4.97
CA ILE A 416 10.01 11.62 -5.59
C ILE A 416 9.43 10.97 -6.83
N MET A 417 8.13 10.68 -6.80
CA MET A 417 7.35 10.59 -8.00
C MET A 417 7.53 11.96 -8.61
N ASP A 418 8.59 12.08 -9.40
CA ASP A 418 8.64 13.01 -10.47
C ASP A 418 7.39 12.64 -11.27
N LYS A 419 6.31 13.39 -11.06
CA LYS A 419 5.06 13.24 -11.80
C LYS A 419 5.25 13.59 -13.29
N ASN A 420 6.48 13.85 -13.72
CA ASN A 420 6.92 13.84 -15.11
C ASN A 420 7.67 12.55 -15.53
N MET A 421 7.93 11.61 -14.62
CA MET A 421 8.38 10.28 -14.99
C MET A 421 7.16 9.40 -15.22
N SER A 422 6.75 9.32 -16.49
CA SER A 422 6.21 8.08 -17.04
C SER A 422 6.99 6.89 -16.49
N PRO A 423 6.38 5.70 -16.26
CA PRO A 423 7.09 4.51 -15.79
C PRO A 423 8.44 4.43 -16.51
N LYS A 424 9.56 4.49 -15.75
CA LYS A 424 10.92 4.52 -16.32
C LYS A 424 10.99 3.46 -17.42
N GLN A 425 10.98 3.91 -18.66
CA GLN A 425 10.82 3.02 -19.79
C GLN A 425 12.14 2.27 -19.92
N ILE A 426 12.15 0.96 -19.70
CA ILE A 426 13.39 0.17 -19.84
C ILE A 426 13.59 -0.04 -21.34
N GLY A 427 14.73 0.36 -21.88
CA GLY A 427 15.11 0.11 -23.26
C GLY A 427 16.03 -1.11 -23.36
N THR A 428 15.92 -1.87 -24.44
CA THR A 428 16.89 -2.91 -24.80
C THR A 428 17.49 -2.64 -26.17
N ALA A 429 18.80 -2.82 -26.32
CA ALA A 429 19.51 -2.67 -27.58
C ALA A 429 19.16 -3.81 -28.54
N LEU A 430 18.61 -3.48 -29.72
CA LEU A 430 18.32 -4.45 -30.79
C LEU A 430 19.58 -4.96 -31.51
N LYS A 431 20.67 -4.18 -31.42
CA LYS A 431 22.00 -4.49 -31.91
C LYS A 431 23.03 -3.66 -31.15
N ASN A 432 24.31 -3.88 -31.41
CA ASN A 432 25.36 -3.05 -30.79
C ASN A 432 25.13 -1.58 -31.12
N VAL A 433 24.95 -0.75 -30.09
CA VAL A 433 24.64 0.68 -30.22
C VAL A 433 25.55 1.50 -29.32
N ASN A 434 26.11 2.57 -29.89
CA ASN A 434 26.99 3.47 -29.15
C ASN A 434 26.18 4.39 -28.26
N PHE A 435 26.50 4.39 -26.97
CA PHE A 435 26.04 5.32 -25.96
C PHE A 435 26.94 6.55 -25.97
N ARG A 436 26.38 7.73 -26.27
CA ARG A 436 27.13 8.96 -26.48
C ARG A 436 26.72 10.05 -25.51
N GLU A 437 27.62 10.98 -25.21
CA GLU A 437 27.33 12.10 -24.30
C GLU A 437 26.24 13.05 -24.81
N ARG A 438 26.14 13.21 -26.14
CA ARG A 438 25.17 14.10 -26.82
C ARG A 438 24.50 13.36 -27.99
N PRO A 439 23.30 13.78 -28.41
CA PRO A 439 22.59 13.16 -29.52
C PRO A 439 23.18 13.63 -30.85
N THR A 440 24.41 13.22 -31.16
CA THR A 440 25.09 13.50 -32.43
C THR A 440 26.14 12.43 -32.71
N THR A 441 26.33 12.07 -33.97
CA THR A 441 27.33 11.08 -34.39
C THR A 441 28.77 11.53 -34.10
N ASN A 442 28.99 12.82 -33.92
CA ASN A 442 30.29 13.42 -33.62
C ASN A 442 30.59 13.52 -32.11
N SER A 443 29.63 13.19 -31.25
CA SER A 443 29.84 13.18 -29.79
C SER A 443 30.76 12.03 -29.37
N PRO A 444 31.60 12.20 -28.32
CA PRO A 444 32.32 11.09 -27.70
C PRO A 444 31.38 9.92 -27.37
N ILE A 445 31.89 8.71 -27.59
CA ILE A 445 31.25 7.45 -27.18
C ILE A 445 31.63 7.21 -25.72
N ILE A 446 30.63 7.17 -24.84
CA ILE A 446 30.80 6.80 -23.43
C ILE A 446 31.08 5.29 -23.33
N SER A 447 30.25 4.49 -24.01
CA SER A 447 30.36 3.03 -24.11
C SER A 447 29.54 2.52 -25.30
N THR A 448 29.53 1.20 -25.50
CA THR A 448 28.66 0.54 -26.47
C THR A 448 27.79 -0.46 -25.72
N PHE A 449 26.47 -0.33 -25.85
CA PHE A 449 25.55 -1.39 -25.43
C PHE A 449 25.56 -2.48 -26.50
N ASN A 450 25.88 -3.72 -26.12
CA ASN A 450 25.77 -4.85 -27.02
C ASN A 450 24.30 -5.23 -27.22
N SER A 451 24.01 -5.95 -28.31
CA SER A 451 22.67 -6.51 -28.54
C SER A 451 22.13 -7.25 -27.31
N GLY A 452 20.90 -6.95 -26.92
CA GLY A 452 20.22 -7.47 -25.72
C GLY A 452 20.56 -6.75 -24.41
N ASN A 453 21.55 -5.85 -24.37
CA ASN A 453 21.79 -5.03 -23.19
C ASN A 453 20.66 -4.05 -22.96
N SER A 454 20.37 -3.78 -21.68
CA SER A 454 19.24 -2.96 -21.29
C SER A 454 19.69 -1.78 -20.45
N PHE A 455 18.92 -0.70 -20.52
CA PHE A 455 19.24 0.59 -19.92
C PHE A 455 17.95 1.32 -19.57
N ILE A 456 18.03 2.28 -18.65
CA ILE A 456 16.89 3.12 -18.29
C ILE A 456 16.76 4.17 -19.38
N MET A 457 15.61 4.28 -20.04
CA MET A 457 15.31 5.44 -20.88
C MET A 457 14.75 6.55 -20.01
N ASN A 458 15.22 7.78 -20.22
CA ASN A 458 14.81 8.94 -19.44
C ASN A 458 13.66 9.74 -20.09
N GLY A 459 13.09 9.23 -21.19
CA GLY A 459 11.99 9.85 -21.94
C GLY A 459 12.41 10.96 -22.90
N GLU A 460 13.68 11.39 -22.90
CA GLU A 460 14.16 12.42 -23.82
C GLU A 460 14.28 11.85 -25.24
N LYS A 461 13.69 12.55 -26.22
CA LYS A 461 13.82 12.23 -27.65
C LYS A 461 14.35 13.45 -28.41
N VAL A 462 15.39 13.25 -29.21
CA VAL A 462 16.06 14.32 -29.97
C VAL A 462 16.36 13.85 -31.38
N THR A 463 15.99 14.62 -32.40
CA THR A 463 16.37 14.35 -33.79
C THR A 463 17.62 15.16 -34.14
N ALA A 464 18.69 14.50 -34.58
CA ALA A 464 19.95 15.13 -34.94
C ALA A 464 20.80 14.23 -35.85
N ASP A 465 21.57 14.84 -36.76
CA ASP A 465 22.39 14.15 -37.77
C ASP A 465 21.63 13.12 -38.63
N GLY A 466 20.32 13.34 -38.83
CA GLY A 466 19.46 12.42 -39.58
C GLY A 466 19.01 11.18 -38.81
N TYR A 467 19.24 11.13 -37.50
CA TYR A 467 18.81 10.06 -36.61
C TYR A 467 17.91 10.60 -35.50
N ASP A 468 16.99 9.76 -35.03
CA ASP A 468 16.29 9.96 -33.78
C ASP A 468 17.10 9.34 -32.64
N TRP A 469 17.26 10.08 -31.56
CA TRP A 469 18.04 9.72 -30.39
C TRP A 469 17.14 9.63 -29.18
N VAL A 470 17.35 8.61 -28.35
CA VAL A 470 16.71 8.48 -27.04
C VAL A 470 17.74 8.70 -25.94
N GLY A 471 17.35 9.50 -24.94
CA GLY A 471 18.13 9.68 -23.74
C GLY A 471 18.07 8.44 -22.87
N VAL A 472 19.23 8.02 -22.39
CA VAL A 472 19.38 6.80 -21.60
C VAL A 472 20.31 7.04 -20.42
N GLN A 473 20.10 6.23 -19.40
CA GLN A 473 20.88 6.21 -18.18
C GLN A 473 21.33 4.78 -17.87
N THR A 474 22.63 4.61 -17.66
CA THR A 474 23.23 3.35 -17.19
C THR A 474 22.99 3.15 -15.70
N LYS A 475 23.20 1.92 -15.22
CA LYS A 475 23.04 1.56 -13.80
C LYS A 475 23.93 2.37 -12.86
N ASP A 476 25.14 2.75 -13.30
CA ASP A 476 26.07 3.61 -12.56
C ASP A 476 25.69 5.10 -12.61
N GLY A 477 24.57 5.44 -13.27
CA GLY A 477 23.97 6.76 -13.29
C GLY A 477 24.46 7.67 -14.41
N LYS A 478 25.36 7.21 -15.31
CA LYS A 478 25.79 8.02 -16.46
C LYS A 478 24.62 8.23 -17.42
N LYS A 479 24.49 9.45 -17.90
CA LYS A 479 23.46 9.86 -18.86
C LYS A 479 24.08 10.11 -20.23
N GLY A 480 23.29 9.91 -21.27
CA GLY A 480 23.70 10.12 -22.65
C GLY A 480 22.59 9.68 -23.60
N TYR A 481 22.94 9.40 -24.85
CA TYR A 481 22.01 9.14 -25.93
C TYR A 481 22.42 7.93 -26.77
N VAL A 482 21.42 7.22 -27.28
CA VAL A 482 21.56 6.15 -28.27
C VAL A 482 20.58 6.38 -29.41
N VAL A 483 20.86 5.84 -30.59
CA VAL A 483 19.94 5.96 -31.74
C VAL A 483 18.70 5.10 -31.51
N SER A 484 17.51 5.70 -31.59
CA SER A 484 16.22 5.09 -31.26
C SER A 484 15.90 3.85 -32.09
N ASP A 485 16.30 3.84 -33.37
CA ASP A 485 16.09 2.71 -34.29
C ASP A 485 16.74 1.42 -33.78
N PHE A 486 17.70 1.54 -32.86
CA PHE A 486 18.44 0.41 -32.31
C PHE A 486 18.00 0.08 -30.90
N VAL A 487 16.88 0.66 -30.44
CA VAL A 487 16.32 0.45 -29.11
C VAL A 487 14.89 -0.04 -29.22
N LYS A 488 14.55 -1.02 -28.39
CA LYS A 488 13.17 -1.42 -28.15
C LYS A 488 12.79 -1.09 -26.71
N GLU A 489 11.69 -0.37 -26.55
CA GLU A 489 11.07 -0.15 -25.25
C GLU A 489 10.44 -1.45 -24.72
N ILE A 490 10.71 -1.75 -23.46
CA ILE A 490 10.09 -2.81 -22.67
C ILE A 490 9.00 -2.14 -21.83
N THR A 491 7.77 -2.22 -22.30
CA THR A 491 6.59 -1.78 -21.56
C THR A 491 5.89 -3.01 -20.98
N PRO A 492 6.04 -3.31 -19.67
CA PRO A 492 5.25 -4.37 -19.07
C PRO A 492 3.76 -4.01 -19.15
N LYS A 493 2.92 -5.03 -19.36
CA LYS A 493 1.47 -4.85 -19.32
C LYS A 493 0.98 -5.19 -17.92
N GLU A 494 0.10 -4.34 -17.40
CA GLU A 494 -0.42 -4.47 -16.04
C GLU A 494 -1.94 -4.54 -16.08
N TYR A 495 -2.49 -5.61 -15.54
CA TYR A 495 -3.93 -5.87 -15.54
C TYR A 495 -4.38 -5.95 -14.10
N TYR A 496 -4.86 -4.84 -13.56
CA TYR A 496 -5.38 -4.76 -12.20
C TYR A 496 -6.38 -3.63 -12.02
N GLY A 497 -7.30 -3.82 -11.09
CA GLY A 497 -8.21 -2.79 -10.60
C GLY A 497 -8.19 -2.72 -9.07
N THR A 498 -9.13 -1.97 -8.50
CA THR A 498 -9.26 -1.77 -7.05
C THR A 498 -9.68 -3.03 -6.28
N SER A 499 -10.21 -4.04 -6.98
CA SER A 499 -10.58 -5.33 -6.44
C SER A 499 -10.30 -6.45 -7.45
N ARG A 500 -10.50 -7.72 -7.05
CA ARG A 500 -10.45 -8.86 -7.98
C ARG A 500 -11.52 -8.80 -9.07
N TYR A 501 -12.67 -8.22 -8.75
CA TYR A 501 -13.76 -8.00 -9.69
C TYR A 501 -13.31 -7.00 -10.77
N ASP A 502 -12.77 -5.86 -10.35
CA ASP A 502 -12.23 -4.85 -11.27
C ASP A 502 -11.01 -5.35 -12.03
N THR A 503 -10.18 -6.19 -11.41
CA THR A 503 -9.07 -6.86 -12.11
C THR A 503 -9.58 -7.78 -13.20
N SER A 504 -10.66 -8.55 -12.96
CA SER A 504 -11.30 -9.35 -14.01
C SER A 504 -11.86 -8.51 -15.16
N VAL A 505 -12.40 -7.32 -14.85
CA VAL A 505 -12.84 -6.34 -15.87
C VAL A 505 -11.66 -5.83 -16.68
N LYS A 506 -10.56 -5.41 -16.04
CA LYS A 506 -9.36 -4.89 -16.72
C LYS A 506 -8.71 -5.92 -17.64
N ILE A 507 -8.71 -7.19 -17.23
CA ILE A 507 -8.26 -8.29 -18.07
C ILE A 507 -9.20 -8.49 -19.26
N SER A 508 -10.51 -8.39 -19.04
CA SER A 508 -11.52 -8.52 -20.08
C SER A 508 -11.45 -7.40 -21.13
N GLU A 509 -11.33 -6.15 -20.71
CA GLU A 509 -11.16 -4.98 -21.58
C GLU A 509 -9.96 -5.15 -22.54
N GLN A 510 -8.87 -5.76 -22.06
CA GLN A 510 -7.65 -5.95 -22.84
C GLN A 510 -7.69 -7.20 -23.73
N GLY A 511 -8.29 -8.29 -23.25
CA GLY A 511 -8.37 -9.54 -24.01
C GLY A 511 -9.48 -9.56 -25.06
N TRP A 512 -10.56 -8.82 -24.84
CA TRP A 512 -11.79 -8.80 -25.64
C TRP A 512 -12.29 -7.36 -25.87
N PRO A 513 -11.48 -6.48 -26.49
CA PRO A 513 -11.86 -5.08 -26.71
C PRO A 513 -13.09 -4.94 -27.61
N GLU A 514 -13.27 -5.84 -28.57
CA GLU A 514 -14.40 -5.86 -29.52
C GLU A 514 -15.66 -6.58 -28.99
N GLY A 515 -15.65 -7.00 -27.72
CA GLY A 515 -16.72 -7.79 -27.11
C GLY A 515 -16.47 -9.30 -27.15
N ALA A 516 -17.39 -10.07 -26.60
CA ALA A 516 -17.32 -11.54 -26.57
C ALA A 516 -18.72 -12.16 -26.62
N SER A 517 -18.94 -13.13 -27.50
CA SER A 517 -20.24 -13.81 -27.64
C SER A 517 -20.64 -14.62 -26.40
N TYR A 518 -19.67 -14.97 -25.56
CA TYR A 518 -19.85 -15.72 -24.32
C TYR A 518 -19.13 -15.03 -23.17
N VAL A 519 -19.64 -15.21 -21.95
CA VAL A 519 -18.94 -14.87 -20.70
C VAL A 519 -18.97 -16.07 -19.78
N ILE A 520 -17.83 -16.39 -19.17
CA ILE A 520 -17.78 -17.32 -18.05
C ILE A 520 -17.79 -16.49 -16.76
N LEU A 521 -18.76 -16.74 -15.87
CA LEU A 521 -18.89 -16.03 -14.60
C LEU A 521 -18.63 -17.00 -13.44
N GLY A 522 -17.58 -16.70 -12.67
CA GLY A 522 -17.16 -17.46 -11.51
C GLY A 522 -17.26 -16.66 -10.20
N ARG A 523 -17.28 -17.35 -9.07
CA ARG A 523 -17.25 -16.70 -7.75
C ARG A 523 -15.84 -16.19 -7.42
N GLY A 524 -15.72 -14.93 -7.01
CA GLY A 524 -14.43 -14.28 -6.72
C GLY A 524 -13.91 -14.48 -5.30
N ASP A 525 -14.77 -14.63 -4.29
CA ASP A 525 -14.37 -14.82 -2.88
C ASP A 525 -14.03 -16.28 -2.54
N LEU A 526 -14.59 -17.24 -3.28
CA LEU A 526 -14.26 -18.66 -3.19
C LEU A 526 -14.18 -19.27 -4.60
N SER A 527 -13.01 -19.18 -5.22
CA SER A 527 -12.86 -19.32 -6.67
C SER A 527 -12.47 -20.71 -7.18
N ILE A 528 -12.59 -21.73 -6.33
CA ILE A 528 -12.16 -23.09 -6.68
C ILE A 528 -12.93 -23.67 -7.88
N ASP A 529 -14.21 -23.33 -8.00
CA ASP A 529 -15.05 -23.74 -9.14
C ASP A 529 -14.67 -22.99 -10.43
N ALA A 530 -14.17 -21.75 -10.30
CA ALA A 530 -13.78 -20.91 -11.42
C ALA A 530 -12.42 -21.29 -12.03
N LEU A 531 -11.54 -21.99 -11.29
CA LEU A 531 -10.26 -22.50 -11.78
C LEU A 531 -10.43 -23.46 -12.97
N ALA A 532 -11.35 -24.42 -12.85
CA ALA A 532 -11.68 -25.35 -13.93
C ALA A 532 -12.34 -24.65 -15.14
N GLY A 533 -13.01 -23.51 -14.89
CA GLY A 533 -13.69 -22.69 -15.88
C GLY A 533 -12.78 -22.05 -16.93
N SER A 534 -11.48 -21.93 -16.66
CA SER A 534 -10.51 -21.32 -17.58
C SER A 534 -10.41 -22.04 -18.93
N VAL A 535 -10.54 -23.37 -18.94
CA VAL A 535 -10.51 -24.17 -20.17
C VAL A 535 -11.76 -23.94 -21.02
N LEU A 536 -12.92 -23.86 -20.36
CA LEU A 536 -14.20 -23.52 -20.98
C LEU A 536 -14.19 -22.10 -21.54
N ALA A 537 -13.64 -21.15 -20.79
CA ALA A 537 -13.46 -19.77 -21.25
C ALA A 537 -12.60 -19.71 -22.51
N LYS A 538 -11.52 -20.51 -22.58
CA LYS A 538 -10.69 -20.58 -23.78
C LYS A 538 -11.39 -21.24 -24.96
N LYS A 539 -12.24 -22.25 -24.74
CA LYS A 539 -13.04 -22.93 -25.78
C LYS A 539 -13.91 -21.95 -26.55
N TYR A 540 -14.61 -21.07 -25.84
CA TYR A 540 -15.53 -20.09 -26.40
C TYR A 540 -14.87 -18.76 -26.76
N ASP A 541 -13.54 -18.67 -26.61
CA ASP A 541 -12.78 -17.44 -26.77
C ASP A 541 -13.41 -16.27 -26.00
N SER A 542 -13.68 -16.49 -24.71
CA SER A 542 -14.45 -15.59 -23.83
C SER A 542 -13.68 -15.21 -22.56
N PRO A 543 -13.97 -14.04 -21.95
CA PRO A 543 -13.43 -13.68 -20.65
C PRO A 543 -14.01 -14.55 -19.53
N LEU A 544 -13.21 -14.70 -18.48
CA LEU A 544 -13.65 -15.19 -17.17
C LEU A 544 -13.80 -13.97 -16.25
N LEU A 545 -15.04 -13.60 -15.95
CA LEU A 545 -15.37 -12.54 -14.99
C LEU A 545 -15.66 -13.13 -13.61
N LEU A 546 -15.52 -12.31 -12.58
CA LEU A 546 -15.74 -12.71 -11.20
C LEU A 546 -16.97 -11.99 -10.61
N THR A 547 -17.71 -12.67 -9.75
CA THR A 547 -18.84 -12.10 -8.99
C THR A 547 -18.76 -12.45 -7.50
N ASN A 548 -19.46 -11.72 -6.64
CA ASN A 548 -19.75 -12.21 -5.29
C ASN A 548 -20.84 -13.29 -5.37
N ASN A 549 -21.05 -14.01 -4.25
CA ASN A 549 -22.13 -14.99 -4.13
C ASN A 549 -23.51 -14.38 -4.40
N THR A 550 -23.84 -13.29 -3.71
CA THR A 550 -25.22 -12.77 -3.64
C THR A 550 -25.49 -11.57 -4.55
N LYS A 551 -24.45 -10.95 -5.11
CA LYS A 551 -24.57 -9.71 -5.88
C LYS A 551 -23.53 -9.63 -7.00
N LEU A 552 -23.99 -9.27 -8.19
CA LEU A 552 -23.11 -8.91 -9.30
C LEU A 552 -22.47 -7.53 -9.02
N PRO A 553 -21.14 -7.41 -8.99
CA PRO A 553 -20.49 -6.11 -8.86
C PRO A 553 -20.85 -5.20 -10.04
N GLU A 554 -21.08 -3.91 -9.78
CA GLU A 554 -21.47 -2.95 -10.82
C GLU A 554 -20.43 -2.82 -11.94
N SER A 555 -19.13 -2.93 -11.61
CA SER A 555 -18.06 -2.92 -12.61
C SER A 555 -18.14 -4.14 -13.56
N VAL A 556 -18.51 -5.29 -13.03
CA VAL A 556 -18.67 -6.54 -13.78
C VAL A 556 -19.94 -6.51 -14.62
N GLU A 557 -21.02 -5.94 -14.10
CA GLU A 557 -22.26 -5.71 -14.85
C GLU A 557 -22.03 -4.78 -16.06
N LYS A 558 -21.32 -3.66 -15.85
CA LYS A 558 -20.92 -2.74 -16.93
C LYS A 558 -20.06 -3.44 -17.97
N GLU A 559 -19.16 -4.31 -17.54
CA GLU A 559 -18.32 -5.07 -18.44
C GLU A 559 -19.09 -6.12 -19.24
N ILE A 560 -20.03 -6.85 -18.62
CA ILE A 560 -20.95 -7.74 -19.34
C ILE A 560 -21.75 -6.96 -20.38
N THR A 561 -22.20 -5.75 -20.04
CA THR A 561 -22.90 -4.86 -20.97
C THR A 561 -22.00 -4.45 -22.15
N ARG A 562 -20.73 -4.11 -21.89
CA ARG A 562 -19.74 -3.78 -22.93
C ARG A 562 -19.45 -4.98 -23.85
N LEU A 563 -19.34 -6.17 -23.28
CA LEU A 563 -19.03 -7.39 -24.01
C LEU A 563 -20.17 -7.87 -24.91
N GLN A 564 -21.41 -7.53 -24.56
CA GLN A 564 -22.63 -7.93 -25.26
C GLN A 564 -22.72 -9.44 -25.53
N PRO A 565 -22.58 -10.31 -24.51
CA PRO A 565 -22.63 -11.74 -24.72
C PRO A 565 -24.03 -12.21 -25.10
N THR A 566 -24.07 -13.21 -25.98
CA THR A 566 -25.30 -13.94 -26.28
C THR A 566 -25.64 -14.95 -25.19
N LYS A 567 -24.62 -15.45 -24.46
CA LYS A 567 -24.78 -16.44 -23.41
C LYS A 567 -23.77 -16.27 -22.28
N ILE A 568 -24.21 -16.48 -21.04
CA ILE A 568 -23.35 -16.44 -19.84
C ILE A 568 -23.38 -17.81 -19.16
N PHE A 569 -22.20 -18.38 -18.92
CA PHE A 569 -22.05 -19.61 -18.15
C PHE A 569 -21.77 -19.29 -16.68
N LEU A 570 -22.65 -19.70 -15.78
CA LEU A 570 -22.43 -19.59 -14.32
C LEU A 570 -21.73 -20.84 -13.81
N LEU A 571 -20.60 -20.66 -13.12
CA LEU A 571 -19.84 -21.77 -12.56
C LEU A 571 -20.16 -21.98 -11.08
N GLY A 572 -20.62 -23.18 -10.75
CA GLY A 572 -21.01 -23.58 -9.41
C GLY A 572 -22.51 -23.45 -9.15
N GLY A 573 -22.96 -24.12 -8.08
CA GLY A 573 -24.37 -24.12 -7.72
C GLY A 573 -24.83 -22.82 -7.07
N GLU A 574 -26.08 -22.78 -6.63
CA GLU A 574 -26.68 -21.59 -6.00
C GLU A 574 -25.94 -21.14 -4.72
N GLY A 575 -25.26 -22.05 -4.02
CA GLY A 575 -24.40 -21.69 -2.89
C GLY A 575 -23.09 -20.97 -3.29
N ALA A 576 -22.68 -21.08 -4.56
CA ALA A 576 -21.53 -20.39 -5.12
C ALA A 576 -21.95 -19.06 -5.77
N ILE A 577 -22.90 -19.11 -6.69
CA ILE A 577 -23.50 -17.93 -7.32
C ILE A 577 -25.00 -18.06 -7.12
N SER A 578 -25.55 -17.25 -6.23
CA SER A 578 -26.97 -17.29 -5.85
C SER A 578 -27.92 -17.20 -7.03
N LYS A 579 -29.13 -17.71 -6.82
CA LYS A 579 -30.22 -17.59 -7.79
C LYS A 579 -30.58 -16.12 -8.09
N SER A 580 -30.39 -15.20 -7.14
CA SER A 580 -30.64 -13.77 -7.36
C SER A 580 -29.70 -13.15 -8.40
N VAL A 581 -28.41 -13.53 -8.42
CA VAL A 581 -27.47 -13.07 -9.46
C VAL A 581 -27.86 -13.63 -10.82
N GLU A 582 -28.29 -14.88 -10.88
CA GLU A 582 -28.79 -15.50 -12.11
C GLU A 582 -30.05 -14.79 -12.64
N ASP A 583 -31.03 -14.56 -11.77
CA ASP A 583 -32.28 -13.90 -12.13
C ASP A 583 -32.06 -12.44 -12.55
N GLU A 584 -31.11 -11.73 -11.93
CA GLU A 584 -30.68 -10.39 -12.34
C GLU A 584 -30.16 -10.37 -13.78
N LEU A 585 -29.34 -11.37 -14.16
CA LEU A 585 -28.81 -11.49 -15.53
C LEU A 585 -29.89 -11.89 -16.53
N ILE A 586 -30.80 -12.81 -16.17
CA ILE A 586 -31.95 -13.20 -17.01
C ILE A 586 -32.86 -11.99 -17.27
N ALA A 587 -33.16 -11.20 -16.24
CA ALA A 587 -33.99 -10.01 -16.35
C ALA A 587 -33.40 -8.95 -17.30
N LYS A 588 -32.07 -8.95 -17.50
CA LYS A 588 -31.35 -8.11 -18.46
C LYS A 588 -31.31 -8.70 -19.89
N GLY A 589 -31.91 -9.87 -20.09
CA GLY A 589 -32.09 -10.49 -21.41
C GLY A 589 -30.96 -11.44 -21.85
N TYR A 590 -30.08 -11.86 -20.94
CA TYR A 590 -29.01 -12.80 -21.24
C TYR A 590 -29.50 -14.25 -21.16
N ASP A 591 -29.05 -15.11 -22.09
CA ASP A 591 -29.19 -16.57 -21.97
C ASP A 591 -28.21 -17.09 -20.93
N ILE A 592 -28.69 -17.81 -19.91
CA ILE A 592 -27.87 -18.29 -18.79
C ILE A 592 -27.83 -19.81 -18.77
N GLU A 593 -26.61 -20.36 -18.70
CA GLU A 593 -26.38 -21.79 -18.45
C GLU A 593 -25.55 -21.97 -17.19
N ARG A 594 -26.14 -22.60 -16.17
CA ARG A 594 -25.45 -22.92 -14.93
C ARG A 594 -24.80 -24.29 -15.02
N ILE A 595 -23.48 -24.34 -14.83
CA ILE A 595 -22.70 -25.57 -14.74
C ILE A 595 -22.37 -25.82 -13.27
N GLN A 596 -23.01 -26.81 -12.67
CA GLN A 596 -22.92 -27.09 -11.23
C GLN A 596 -22.88 -28.59 -10.95
N GLY A 597 -22.16 -28.98 -9.91
CA GLY A 597 -22.23 -30.30 -9.29
C GLY A 597 -22.58 -30.21 -7.80
N LYS A 598 -22.73 -31.37 -7.15
CA LYS A 598 -23.02 -31.49 -5.72
C LYS A 598 -21.87 -31.03 -4.81
N SER A 599 -20.66 -30.96 -5.37
CA SER A 599 -19.43 -30.52 -4.70
C SER A 599 -18.51 -29.86 -5.72
N ARG A 600 -17.44 -29.18 -5.27
CA ARG A 600 -16.41 -28.60 -6.17
C ARG A 600 -15.79 -29.64 -7.12
N TYR A 601 -15.69 -30.90 -6.67
CA TYR A 601 -15.15 -31.99 -7.47
C TYR A 601 -16.12 -32.39 -8.59
N ASP A 602 -17.39 -32.53 -8.27
CA ASP A 602 -18.45 -32.79 -9.25
C ASP A 602 -18.61 -31.60 -10.20
N THR A 603 -18.61 -30.35 -9.71
CA THR A 603 -18.63 -29.14 -10.54
C THR A 603 -17.48 -29.15 -11.55
N SER A 604 -16.26 -29.50 -11.14
CA SER A 604 -15.13 -29.61 -12.07
C SER A 604 -15.34 -30.69 -13.14
N ALA A 605 -15.99 -31.82 -12.81
CA ALA A 605 -16.38 -32.84 -13.77
C ALA A 605 -17.50 -32.37 -14.72
N GLN A 606 -18.48 -31.60 -14.25
CA GLN A 606 -19.54 -31.03 -15.11
C GLN A 606 -18.99 -29.97 -16.07
N ILE A 607 -18.04 -29.15 -15.61
CA ILE A 607 -17.30 -28.22 -16.48
C ILE A 607 -16.53 -29.01 -17.54
N ALA A 608 -15.86 -30.11 -17.15
CA ALA A 608 -15.17 -31.01 -18.07
C ALA A 608 -16.11 -31.60 -19.13
N LYS A 609 -17.31 -32.06 -18.75
CA LYS A 609 -18.35 -32.52 -19.69
C LYS A 609 -18.77 -31.42 -20.67
N SER A 610 -18.86 -30.17 -20.21
CA SER A 610 -19.23 -29.00 -21.02
C SER A 610 -18.13 -28.57 -22.02
N ILE A 611 -16.87 -28.90 -21.74
CA ILE A 611 -15.74 -28.72 -22.68
C ILE A 611 -15.87 -29.69 -23.86
N GLY A 612 -16.38 -30.91 -23.65
CA GLY A 612 -16.68 -31.89 -24.69
C GLY A 612 -15.75 -33.11 -24.66
N GLN A 613 -15.59 -33.81 -25.80
CA GLN A 613 -14.77 -35.02 -25.85
C GLN A 613 -13.31 -34.72 -25.52
N THR A 614 -12.87 -35.25 -24.39
CA THR A 614 -11.46 -35.33 -24.00
C THR A 614 -10.76 -36.26 -24.98
N LYS A 615 -9.51 -35.95 -25.36
CA LYS A 615 -8.68 -36.84 -26.19
C LYS A 615 -8.20 -38.07 -25.38
N GLY A 616 -9.02 -38.60 -24.48
CA GLY A 616 -8.65 -39.59 -23.47
C GLY A 616 -7.76 -39.04 -22.34
N GLU A 617 -7.60 -37.71 -22.23
CA GLU A 617 -6.68 -37.09 -21.28
C GLU A 617 -7.35 -36.06 -20.37
N ILE A 618 -6.92 -35.99 -19.10
CA ILE A 618 -7.28 -34.91 -18.15
C ILE A 618 -6.06 -34.43 -17.37
N ILE A 619 -6.20 -33.23 -16.81
CA ILE A 619 -5.32 -32.69 -15.77
C ILE A 619 -6.02 -32.86 -14.42
N LEU A 620 -5.35 -33.47 -13.46
CA LEU A 620 -5.85 -33.64 -12.09
C LEU A 620 -5.08 -32.73 -11.13
N SER A 621 -5.80 -31.91 -10.36
CA SER A 621 -5.18 -30.98 -9.40
C SER A 621 -5.92 -30.95 -8.07
N SER A 622 -5.29 -30.36 -7.05
CA SER A 622 -5.87 -30.30 -5.71
C SER A 622 -7.09 -29.38 -5.68
N GLY A 623 -8.19 -29.84 -5.07
CA GLY A 623 -9.36 -28.99 -4.81
C GLY A 623 -9.24 -28.09 -3.58
N ASN A 624 -8.02 -27.89 -3.05
CA ASN A 624 -7.75 -26.97 -1.95
C ASN A 624 -7.65 -25.53 -2.47
N GLU A 625 -8.45 -24.63 -1.90
CA GLU A 625 -8.51 -23.20 -2.28
C GLU A 625 -7.19 -22.43 -2.11
N ASN A 626 -6.24 -22.96 -1.33
CA ASN A 626 -4.93 -22.34 -1.12
C ASN A 626 -3.86 -22.81 -2.13
N SER A 627 -4.22 -23.72 -3.05
CA SER A 627 -3.32 -24.23 -4.09
C SER A 627 -3.47 -23.44 -5.40
N PRO A 628 -2.40 -22.79 -5.89
CA PRO A 628 -2.41 -22.12 -7.20
C PRO A 628 -2.07 -23.07 -8.36
N ASP A 629 -1.84 -24.36 -8.10
CA ASP A 629 -1.33 -25.31 -9.09
C ASP A 629 -2.24 -25.41 -10.34
N SER A 630 -3.56 -25.41 -10.13
CA SER A 630 -4.55 -25.37 -11.21
C SER A 630 -4.47 -24.08 -12.04
N LEU A 631 -4.14 -22.94 -11.41
CA LEU A 631 -3.98 -21.67 -12.12
C LEU A 631 -2.76 -21.71 -13.03
N SER A 632 -1.64 -22.26 -12.57
CA SER A 632 -0.40 -22.31 -13.33
C SER A 632 -0.49 -23.20 -14.58
N VAL A 633 -1.28 -24.28 -14.55
CA VAL A 633 -1.48 -25.16 -15.72
C VAL A 633 -2.59 -24.70 -16.66
N ALA A 634 -3.45 -23.79 -16.21
CA ALA A 634 -4.61 -23.30 -16.97
C ALA A 634 -4.29 -22.81 -18.40
N PRO A 635 -3.16 -22.11 -18.67
CA PRO A 635 -2.83 -21.69 -20.03
C PRO A 635 -2.67 -22.88 -20.99
N TYR A 636 -1.95 -23.92 -20.56
CA TYR A 636 -1.79 -25.14 -21.36
C TYR A 636 -3.12 -25.88 -21.50
N ALA A 637 -3.83 -26.09 -20.38
CA ALA A 637 -5.11 -26.80 -20.35
C ALA A 637 -6.13 -26.15 -21.31
N GLY A 638 -6.20 -24.81 -21.31
CA GLY A 638 -7.02 -24.05 -22.24
C GLY A 638 -6.62 -24.22 -23.70
N LEU A 639 -5.31 -24.24 -24.00
CA LEU A 639 -4.81 -24.42 -25.37
C LEU A 639 -5.04 -25.83 -25.92
N SER A 640 -4.77 -26.85 -25.11
CA SER A 640 -4.93 -28.26 -25.51
C SER A 640 -6.39 -28.72 -25.43
N GLN A 641 -7.26 -27.91 -24.81
CA GLN A 641 -8.63 -28.26 -24.43
C GLN A 641 -8.66 -29.51 -23.53
N THR A 642 -7.64 -29.67 -22.68
CA THR A 642 -7.55 -30.74 -21.68
C THR A 642 -8.25 -30.27 -20.40
N PRO A 643 -9.31 -30.93 -19.93
CA PRO A 643 -10.03 -30.46 -18.74
C PRO A 643 -9.17 -30.52 -17.47
N ILE A 644 -9.34 -29.51 -16.62
CA ILE A 644 -8.83 -29.51 -15.24
C ILE A 644 -9.91 -30.08 -14.34
N ILE A 645 -9.61 -31.18 -13.66
CA ILE A 645 -10.49 -31.83 -12.70
C ILE A 645 -9.84 -31.78 -11.33
N LEU A 646 -10.66 -31.53 -10.30
CA LEU A 646 -10.20 -31.37 -8.93
C LEU A 646 -10.31 -32.70 -8.15
N THR A 647 -9.41 -32.93 -7.21
CA THR A 647 -9.46 -34.09 -6.29
C THR A 647 -9.19 -33.67 -4.84
N GLN A 648 -9.59 -34.52 -3.88
CA GLN A 648 -9.09 -34.40 -2.51
C GLN A 648 -7.63 -34.87 -2.46
N ALA A 649 -6.87 -34.38 -1.48
CA ALA A 649 -5.45 -34.70 -1.36
C ALA A 649 -5.18 -36.20 -1.25
N ASN A 650 -6.00 -36.93 -0.50
CA ASN A 650 -5.78 -38.36 -0.21
C ASN A 650 -6.87 -39.29 -0.76
N LYS A 651 -7.80 -38.78 -1.55
CA LYS A 651 -8.94 -39.57 -2.04
C LYS A 651 -9.42 -39.04 -3.38
N LEU A 652 -9.60 -39.95 -4.33
CA LEU A 652 -10.30 -39.65 -5.57
C LEU A 652 -11.81 -39.62 -5.29
N PRO A 653 -12.51 -38.48 -5.48
CA PRO A 653 -13.95 -38.42 -5.30
C PRO A 653 -14.68 -39.37 -6.27
N LEU A 654 -15.84 -39.90 -5.86
CA LEU A 654 -16.58 -40.87 -6.66
C LEU A 654 -17.05 -40.28 -7.99
N GLU A 655 -17.43 -39.00 -7.99
CA GLU A 655 -17.89 -38.27 -9.16
C GLU A 655 -16.78 -38.09 -10.19
N VAL A 656 -15.54 -37.89 -9.71
CA VAL A 656 -14.34 -37.80 -10.55
C VAL A 656 -13.98 -39.17 -11.12
N GLU A 657 -14.05 -40.23 -10.30
CA GLU A 657 -13.85 -41.60 -10.76
C GLU A 657 -14.88 -41.99 -11.83
N GLN A 658 -16.15 -41.63 -11.64
CA GLN A 658 -17.21 -41.87 -12.62
C GLN A 658 -16.93 -41.14 -13.93
N TYR A 659 -16.56 -39.85 -13.86
CA TYR A 659 -16.17 -39.08 -15.05
C TYR A 659 -15.02 -39.75 -15.82
N ILE A 660 -13.98 -40.22 -15.11
CA ILE A 660 -12.82 -40.89 -15.71
C ILE A 660 -13.24 -42.15 -16.47
N LYS A 661 -14.11 -42.97 -15.87
CA LYS A 661 -14.61 -44.21 -16.49
C LYS A 661 -15.53 -43.93 -17.68
N GLU A 662 -16.51 -43.05 -17.51
CA GLU A 662 -17.47 -42.68 -18.57
C GLU A 662 -16.76 -42.03 -19.77
N GLY A 663 -15.73 -41.22 -19.51
CA GLY A 663 -14.94 -40.53 -20.52
C GLY A 663 -13.86 -41.39 -21.18
N ASN A 664 -13.68 -42.66 -20.78
CA ASN A 664 -12.58 -43.53 -21.21
C ASN A 664 -11.21 -42.84 -21.11
N ILE A 665 -10.95 -42.17 -19.98
CA ILE A 665 -9.70 -41.43 -19.77
C ILE A 665 -8.56 -42.42 -19.55
N SER A 666 -7.62 -42.48 -20.50
CA SER A 666 -6.43 -43.32 -20.45
C SER A 666 -5.20 -42.60 -19.90
N LYS A 667 -5.19 -41.25 -19.92
CA LYS A 667 -4.07 -40.45 -19.40
C LYS A 667 -4.50 -39.38 -18.40
N VAL A 668 -3.80 -39.33 -17.27
CA VAL A 668 -3.97 -38.32 -16.22
C VAL A 668 -2.63 -37.66 -15.93
N THR A 669 -2.55 -36.35 -16.12
CA THR A 669 -1.41 -35.55 -15.64
C THR A 669 -1.79 -34.88 -14.33
N ILE A 670 -1.11 -35.26 -13.24
CA ILE A 670 -1.28 -34.69 -11.91
C ILE A 670 -0.43 -33.43 -11.81
N ILE A 671 -1.03 -32.32 -11.39
CA ILE A 671 -0.32 -31.06 -11.14
C ILE A 671 -0.29 -30.79 -9.64
N GLY A 672 0.92 -30.76 -9.09
CA GLY A 672 1.18 -30.59 -7.67
C GLY A 672 1.90 -31.79 -7.04
N GLY A 673 2.62 -31.52 -5.95
CA GLY A 673 3.37 -32.54 -5.20
C GLY A 673 2.47 -33.54 -4.47
N THR A 674 3.08 -34.51 -3.80
CA THR A 674 2.36 -35.58 -3.07
C THR A 674 1.51 -35.08 -1.89
N GLY A 675 1.82 -33.90 -1.34
CA GLY A 675 0.96 -33.24 -0.35
C GLY A 675 -0.32 -32.64 -0.93
N ALA A 676 -0.32 -32.30 -2.23
CA ALA A 676 -1.47 -31.74 -2.94
C ALA A 676 -2.38 -32.85 -3.51
N VAL A 677 -1.76 -33.91 -4.05
CA VAL A 677 -2.41 -35.13 -4.55
C VAL A 677 -1.50 -36.31 -4.22
N SER A 678 -1.89 -37.15 -3.27
CA SER A 678 -1.04 -38.20 -2.72
C SER A 678 -0.97 -39.45 -3.60
N GLU A 679 -0.01 -40.32 -3.27
CA GLU A 679 0.17 -41.60 -3.97
C GLU A 679 -1.03 -42.54 -3.83
N GLN A 680 -1.90 -42.33 -2.83
CA GLN A 680 -3.16 -43.08 -2.71
C GLN A 680 -4.11 -42.76 -3.88
N VAL A 681 -4.16 -41.49 -4.30
CA VAL A 681 -4.93 -41.09 -5.48
C VAL A 681 -4.32 -41.70 -6.74
N VAL A 682 -2.98 -41.73 -6.85
CA VAL A 682 -2.27 -42.37 -7.98
C VAL A 682 -2.59 -43.86 -8.08
N GLN A 683 -2.54 -44.59 -6.97
CA GLN A 683 -2.94 -46.00 -6.92
C GLN A 683 -4.39 -46.17 -7.35
N ARG A 684 -5.29 -45.33 -6.84
CA ARG A 684 -6.71 -45.41 -7.20
C ARG A 684 -6.94 -45.19 -8.69
N LEU A 685 -6.25 -44.23 -9.32
CA LEU A 685 -6.32 -43.99 -10.76
C LEU A 685 -5.90 -45.23 -11.58
N LYS A 686 -4.82 -45.91 -11.17
CA LYS A 686 -4.36 -47.14 -11.83
C LYS A 686 -5.34 -48.29 -11.66
N GLU A 687 -5.92 -48.45 -10.46
CA GLU A 687 -6.94 -49.48 -10.19
C GLU A 687 -8.20 -49.33 -11.05
N ILE A 688 -8.58 -48.10 -11.41
CA ILE A 688 -9.75 -47.83 -12.23
C ILE A 688 -9.45 -47.82 -13.74
N GLY A 689 -8.24 -48.21 -14.14
CA GLY A 689 -7.89 -48.45 -15.54
C GLY A 689 -7.20 -47.29 -16.27
N VAL A 690 -6.71 -46.26 -15.56
CA VAL A 690 -5.89 -45.21 -16.19
C VAL A 690 -4.51 -45.78 -16.54
N GLU A 691 -4.18 -45.79 -17.83
CA GLU A 691 -2.95 -46.39 -18.36
C GLU A 691 -1.71 -45.55 -18.06
N VAL A 692 -1.82 -44.22 -18.20
CA VAL A 692 -0.73 -43.27 -18.01
C VAL A 692 -1.07 -42.29 -16.90
N VAL A 693 -0.31 -42.35 -15.80
CA VAL A 693 -0.39 -41.35 -14.73
C VAL A 693 0.96 -40.65 -14.60
N GLU A 694 1.00 -39.39 -15.00
CA GLU A 694 2.17 -38.52 -14.93
C GLU A 694 2.00 -37.50 -13.80
N ARG A 695 3.10 -37.00 -13.22
CA ARG A 695 3.08 -35.92 -12.24
C ARG A 695 4.05 -34.81 -12.63
N VAL A 696 3.55 -33.58 -12.67
CA VAL A 696 4.34 -32.35 -12.81
C VAL A 696 4.25 -31.56 -11.51
N SER A 697 5.38 -31.38 -10.84
CA SER A 697 5.46 -30.71 -9.55
C SER A 697 6.84 -30.13 -9.29
N GLY A 698 6.91 -29.08 -8.46
CA GLY A 698 8.14 -28.56 -7.89
C GLY A 698 8.17 -28.69 -6.36
N SER A 699 9.26 -28.22 -5.74
CA SER A 699 9.44 -28.28 -4.28
C SER A 699 8.42 -27.41 -3.50
N ASN A 700 7.86 -26.41 -4.19
CA ASN A 700 6.87 -25.47 -3.68
C ASN A 700 6.00 -24.97 -4.86
N ARG A 701 5.04 -24.08 -4.58
CA ARG A 701 4.12 -23.52 -5.59
C ARG A 701 4.85 -22.79 -6.74
N TYR A 702 5.91 -22.06 -6.42
CA TYR A 702 6.68 -21.30 -7.39
C TYR A 702 7.43 -22.23 -8.34
N ASP A 703 8.13 -23.22 -7.78
CA ASP A 703 8.84 -24.24 -8.58
C ASP A 703 7.87 -25.12 -9.38
N THR A 704 6.65 -25.34 -8.87
CA THR A 704 5.59 -26.05 -9.62
C THR A 704 5.17 -25.26 -10.85
N SER A 705 4.99 -23.93 -10.74
CA SER A 705 4.70 -23.08 -11.90
C SER A 705 5.82 -23.12 -12.96
N VAL A 706 7.09 -23.18 -12.53
CA VAL A 706 8.24 -23.33 -13.41
C VAL A 706 8.30 -24.73 -14.04
N ALA A 707 8.01 -25.78 -13.27
CA ALA A 707 7.99 -27.16 -13.76
C ALA A 707 6.93 -27.34 -14.87
N ILE A 708 5.75 -26.72 -14.70
CA ILE A 708 4.69 -26.68 -15.72
C ILE A 708 5.18 -25.96 -16.97
N ALA A 709 5.78 -24.77 -16.83
CA ALA A 709 6.29 -24.01 -17.96
C ALA A 709 7.39 -24.76 -18.73
N LYS A 710 8.26 -25.51 -18.04
CA LYS A 710 9.30 -26.36 -18.66
C LYS A 710 8.71 -27.58 -19.35
N HIS A 711 7.74 -28.24 -18.71
CA HIS A 711 7.12 -29.45 -19.23
C HIS A 711 6.33 -29.17 -20.52
N TYR A 712 5.65 -28.02 -20.61
CA TYR A 712 4.86 -27.60 -21.79
C TYR A 712 5.54 -26.53 -22.64
N LYS A 713 6.88 -26.48 -22.64
CA LYS A 713 7.67 -25.44 -23.32
C LYS A 713 7.46 -25.37 -24.85
N ASP A 714 7.05 -26.47 -25.46
CA ASP A 714 6.83 -26.53 -26.91
C ASP A 714 5.43 -25.99 -27.30
N GLN A 715 4.52 -25.88 -26.34
CA GLN A 715 3.16 -25.35 -26.51
C GLN A 715 3.01 -23.93 -25.97
N LEU A 716 3.80 -23.56 -24.97
CA LEU A 716 3.78 -22.25 -24.33
C LEU A 716 4.93 -21.37 -24.85
N ASN A 717 4.60 -20.12 -25.14
CA ASN A 717 5.55 -19.08 -25.52
C ASN A 717 6.20 -18.49 -24.26
N SER A 718 7.42 -18.88 -23.97
CA SER A 718 8.18 -18.38 -22.82
C SER A 718 8.55 -16.89 -22.90
N ASN A 719 8.33 -16.23 -24.05
CA ASN A 719 8.49 -14.78 -24.21
C ASN A 719 7.23 -13.97 -23.86
N GLU A 720 6.09 -14.61 -23.57
CA GLU A 720 4.85 -13.97 -23.09
C GLU A 720 4.56 -14.42 -21.66
N VAL A 721 5.23 -13.83 -20.68
CA VAL A 721 5.18 -14.31 -19.29
C VAL A 721 4.07 -13.62 -18.51
N TYR A 722 3.12 -14.39 -18.01
CA TYR A 722 2.07 -13.90 -17.11
C TYR A 722 2.51 -14.08 -15.67
N VAL A 723 2.67 -12.97 -14.94
CA VAL A 723 3.19 -12.96 -13.58
C VAL A 723 2.04 -12.80 -12.60
N VAL A 724 1.99 -13.70 -11.62
CA VAL A 724 0.92 -13.77 -10.61
C VAL A 724 1.53 -13.91 -9.21
N SER A 725 0.92 -13.29 -8.21
CA SER A 725 1.29 -13.52 -6.81
C SER A 725 1.02 -14.97 -6.42
N GLY A 726 2.02 -15.70 -5.94
CA GLY A 726 1.83 -17.07 -5.46
C GLY A 726 1.03 -17.16 -4.16
N LYS A 727 0.90 -16.06 -3.41
CA LYS A 727 0.11 -16.00 -2.15
C LYS A 727 -1.33 -15.57 -2.40
N SER A 728 -1.52 -14.48 -3.15
CA SER A 728 -2.83 -13.87 -3.43
C SER A 728 -3.18 -13.99 -4.91
N PHE A 729 -3.31 -15.22 -5.40
CA PHE A 729 -3.45 -15.52 -6.84
C PHE A 729 -4.87 -15.40 -7.39
N VAL A 730 -5.88 -15.31 -6.51
CA VAL A 730 -7.30 -15.29 -6.91
C VAL A 730 -7.61 -14.08 -7.78
N ASP A 731 -6.98 -12.93 -7.51
CA ASP A 731 -7.15 -11.70 -8.28
C ASP A 731 -6.73 -11.87 -9.75
N ALA A 732 -5.83 -12.81 -10.03
CA ALA A 732 -5.31 -13.10 -11.36
C ALA A 732 -6.01 -14.26 -12.06
N LEU A 733 -7.00 -14.89 -11.43
CA LEU A 733 -7.69 -16.07 -11.96
C LEU A 733 -8.29 -15.82 -13.35
N SER A 734 -8.94 -14.67 -13.50
CA SER A 734 -9.53 -14.16 -14.73
C SER A 734 -8.49 -13.97 -15.85
N GLY A 735 -7.20 -13.93 -15.52
CA GLY A 735 -6.10 -13.83 -16.47
C GLY A 735 -5.74 -15.14 -17.15
N ALA A 736 -6.19 -16.29 -16.64
CA ALA A 736 -5.88 -17.59 -17.23
C ALA A 736 -6.35 -17.75 -18.69
N PRO A 737 -7.59 -17.37 -19.07
CA PRO A 737 -8.01 -17.44 -20.47
C PRO A 737 -7.23 -16.47 -21.38
N LEU A 738 -6.82 -15.30 -20.86
CA LEU A 738 -5.96 -14.36 -21.60
C LEU A 738 -4.55 -14.94 -21.81
N ALA A 739 -3.96 -15.53 -20.77
CA ALA A 739 -2.68 -16.23 -20.86
C ALA A 739 -2.75 -17.40 -21.85
N ALA A 740 -3.82 -18.20 -21.80
CA ALA A 740 -4.08 -19.26 -22.78
C ALA A 740 -4.19 -18.70 -24.20
N ARG A 741 -4.94 -17.60 -24.41
CA ARG A 741 -5.07 -16.94 -25.73
C ARG A 741 -3.72 -16.53 -26.30
N ASN A 742 -2.84 -16.00 -25.46
CA ASN A 742 -1.52 -15.51 -25.85
C ASN A 742 -0.41 -16.56 -25.74
N LYS A 743 -0.77 -17.81 -25.45
CA LYS A 743 0.14 -18.94 -25.24
C LYS A 743 1.17 -18.71 -24.14
N GLY A 744 0.92 -17.79 -23.22
CA GLY A 744 1.88 -17.42 -22.19
C GLY A 744 1.81 -18.32 -20.95
N PRO A 745 2.95 -18.78 -20.39
CA PRO A 745 2.93 -19.46 -19.10
C PRO A 745 2.54 -18.50 -17.98
N ILE A 746 1.79 -19.01 -16.99
CA ILE A 746 1.58 -18.33 -15.71
C ILE A 746 2.69 -18.74 -14.73
N ILE A 747 3.49 -17.77 -14.34
CA ILE A 747 4.61 -17.91 -13.40
C ILE A 747 4.26 -17.22 -12.10
N LEU A 748 4.43 -17.96 -10.99
CA LEU A 748 4.13 -17.45 -9.66
C LEU A 748 5.35 -16.78 -9.04
N VAL A 749 5.15 -15.63 -8.41
CA VAL A 749 6.20 -14.89 -7.70
C VAL A 749 5.84 -14.65 -6.25
N ASN A 750 6.84 -14.39 -5.42
CA ASN A 750 6.63 -14.06 -4.01
C ASN A 750 6.47 -12.54 -3.88
N ASP A 751 5.72 -12.09 -2.87
CA ASP A 751 5.56 -10.67 -2.54
C ASP A 751 6.89 -10.01 -2.19
N ASN A 752 7.81 -10.77 -1.59
CA ASN A 752 9.11 -10.26 -1.13
C ASN A 752 10.28 -10.53 -2.10
N GLY A 753 10.02 -10.94 -3.35
CA GLY A 753 11.07 -11.11 -4.36
C GLY A 753 10.87 -12.27 -5.34
N ILE A 754 11.84 -12.44 -6.24
CA ILE A 754 11.83 -13.52 -7.25
C ILE A 754 12.28 -14.84 -6.61
N PRO A 755 11.46 -15.90 -6.65
CA PRO A 755 11.88 -17.24 -6.24
C PRO A 755 13.06 -17.73 -7.09
N ASN A 756 14.01 -18.46 -6.49
CA ASN A 756 15.23 -18.91 -7.20
C ASN A 756 14.93 -19.78 -8.43
N GLY A 757 13.91 -20.65 -8.38
CA GLY A 757 13.50 -21.44 -9.53
C GLY A 757 12.98 -20.59 -10.69
N VAL A 758 12.24 -19.51 -10.39
CA VAL A 758 11.75 -18.55 -11.38
C VAL A 758 12.91 -17.77 -12.00
N ARG A 759 13.83 -17.27 -11.16
CA ARG A 759 15.05 -16.58 -11.61
C ARG A 759 15.85 -17.46 -12.57
N SER A 760 16.14 -18.70 -12.16
CA SER A 760 16.91 -19.63 -12.98
C SER A 760 16.22 -19.92 -14.31
N TRP A 761 14.90 -20.16 -14.30
CA TRP A 761 14.14 -20.40 -15.53
C TRP A 761 14.16 -19.19 -16.48
N LEU A 762 13.96 -17.97 -15.99
CA LEU A 762 14.04 -16.74 -16.79
C LEU A 762 15.42 -16.55 -17.46
N GLN A 763 16.48 -16.93 -16.76
CA GLN A 763 17.85 -16.80 -17.24
C GLN A 763 18.24 -17.89 -18.25
N THR A 764 17.85 -19.14 -18.02
CA THR A 764 18.39 -20.29 -18.79
C THR A 764 17.46 -20.83 -19.86
N GLU A 765 16.13 -20.68 -19.72
CA GLU A 765 15.15 -21.33 -20.60
C GLU A 765 14.35 -20.35 -21.46
N VAL A 766 14.32 -19.07 -21.09
CA VAL A 766 13.63 -18.04 -21.86
C VAL A 766 14.62 -17.40 -22.82
N ASN A 767 14.34 -17.42 -24.12
CA ASN A 767 15.27 -16.92 -25.15
C ASN A 767 14.69 -15.70 -25.86
N GLY A 768 15.44 -14.59 -25.86
CA GLY A 768 15.02 -13.34 -26.49
C GLY A 768 14.26 -12.40 -25.54
N PRO A 769 13.62 -11.35 -26.10
CA PRO A 769 12.93 -10.35 -25.30
C PRO A 769 11.64 -10.90 -24.69
N VAL A 770 11.42 -10.62 -23.41
CA VAL A 770 10.24 -11.06 -22.66
C VAL A 770 9.23 -9.93 -22.52
N ASN A 771 7.97 -10.22 -22.83
CA ASN A 771 6.83 -9.39 -22.53
C ASN A 771 6.24 -9.84 -21.19
N PHE A 772 6.41 -9.02 -20.15
CA PHE A 772 5.84 -9.28 -18.83
C PHE A 772 4.40 -8.78 -18.76
N ASN A 773 3.50 -9.66 -18.33
CA ASN A 773 2.08 -9.42 -18.18
C ASN A 773 1.72 -9.63 -16.69
N PHE A 774 1.68 -8.56 -15.91
CA PHE A 774 1.38 -8.63 -14.48
C PHE A 774 -0.13 -8.69 -14.25
N LEU A 775 -0.61 -9.77 -13.65
CA LEU A 775 -2.01 -9.97 -13.31
C LEU A 775 -2.17 -9.72 -11.80
N GLY A 776 -2.82 -8.61 -11.44
CA GLY A 776 -2.95 -8.18 -10.06
C GLY A 776 -2.20 -6.89 -9.74
N GLY A 777 -2.63 -6.19 -8.69
CA GLY A 777 -2.14 -4.86 -8.33
C GLY A 777 -0.77 -4.86 -7.64
N TYR A 778 -0.26 -3.67 -7.38
CA TYR A 778 1.02 -3.46 -6.68
C TYR A 778 1.01 -3.98 -5.23
N SER A 779 -0.17 -4.12 -4.61
CA SER A 779 -0.31 -4.71 -3.27
C SER A 779 0.02 -6.20 -3.21
N ILE A 780 -0.10 -6.94 -4.32
CA ILE A 780 0.12 -8.40 -4.38
C ILE A 780 1.33 -8.78 -5.24
N ILE A 781 1.76 -7.90 -6.15
CA ILE A 781 3.02 -7.98 -6.89
C ILE A 781 3.69 -6.60 -6.78
N PRO A 782 4.51 -6.38 -5.74
CA PRO A 782 5.14 -5.08 -5.48
C PRO A 782 6.04 -4.57 -6.60
N SER A 783 6.25 -3.26 -6.65
CA SER A 783 7.02 -2.59 -7.70
C SER A 783 8.44 -3.16 -7.79
N GLU A 784 9.03 -3.51 -6.65
CA GLU A 784 10.37 -4.06 -6.50
C GLU A 784 10.45 -5.44 -7.13
N VAL A 785 9.39 -6.26 -7.00
CA VAL A 785 9.30 -7.58 -7.62
C VAL A 785 9.15 -7.44 -9.13
N ARG A 786 8.29 -6.52 -9.60
CA ARG A 786 8.12 -6.22 -11.04
C ARG A 786 9.44 -5.78 -11.66
N HIS A 787 10.09 -4.79 -11.06
CA HIS A 787 11.39 -4.29 -11.50
C HIS A 787 12.47 -5.36 -11.42
N SER A 788 12.51 -6.15 -10.36
CA SER A 788 13.48 -7.23 -10.24
C SER A 788 13.31 -8.25 -11.36
N LEU A 789 12.07 -8.65 -11.71
CA LEU A 789 11.82 -9.61 -12.79
C LEU A 789 12.29 -9.08 -14.14
N ILE A 790 12.03 -7.80 -14.41
CA ILE A 790 12.48 -7.16 -15.64
C ILE A 790 14.02 -7.08 -15.65
N ASN A 791 14.64 -6.60 -14.57
CA ASN A 791 16.09 -6.52 -14.41
C ASN A 791 16.79 -7.89 -14.49
N GLU A 792 16.15 -8.95 -14.02
CA GLU A 792 16.70 -10.30 -14.07
C GLU A 792 16.86 -10.78 -15.51
N LYS A 793 15.90 -10.43 -16.38
CA LYS A 793 15.97 -10.75 -17.81
C LYS A 793 16.83 -9.76 -18.59
N PHE A 794 16.81 -8.52 -18.15
CA PHE A 794 17.38 -7.36 -18.81
C PHE A 794 18.30 -6.64 -17.83
N PRO A 795 19.45 -7.24 -17.47
CA PRO A 795 20.35 -6.64 -16.50
C PRO A 795 20.80 -5.28 -17.01
N LEU A 796 20.50 -4.24 -16.23
CA LEU A 796 20.90 -2.88 -16.54
C LEU A 796 22.42 -2.80 -16.61
N GLN A 797 22.93 -2.34 -17.75
CA GLN A 797 24.34 -2.00 -17.92
C GLN A 797 24.69 -0.64 -17.34
#